data_AF-A0A813GCD3-F1
#
_entry.id   AF-A0A813GCD3-F1
#
_cell.length_a   1.000
_cell.length_b   1.000
_cell.length_c   1.000
_cell.angle_alpha   90.00
_cell.angle_beta   90.00
_cell.angle_gamma   90.00
#
_symmetry.space_group_name_H-M   'P 1'
#
loop_
_entity.id
_entity.type
_entity.pdbx_description
1 polymer ?
#
loop_
_entity_poly.entity_id
_entity_poly.type
_entity_poly.pdbx_seq_one_letter_code
_entity_poly.pdbx_strand_id
1 'polypeptide(L)'
;MPPKGSRRAAVPDGGRKRQSSYSTKIPEKKPKGMPSDSIVVALEQNHVDDMQSVTNKRGVRSQDDATQKILNDHFKTWSAAHVDMTMRAGQSLRQRLTEDRKKWMQDPTFAMGKYYDMALREEYGDATPETMIKIVDQDEPEDESLTKCLRKLFVHNRDLEPLSEYTQVCETINQKNVAAMFRAIMRVSPLCSIDNAALILDVLRMVSRLGLHTRFPGMFAVTKPHFDRACVKSLLRFKANGQLGKTWWDAHQDVAHLIVPADEVQAAFACKTAFVDIKDILIKIVGSSELGEKMFGRPLAICRDSDVAAIIQQSVAALGLAAITKVAVDLARVKFIGECKDLGKEPSVNFEKPKSMVVQYRGVATPVQARSFLQEWAIHVEALVRTVAVDLGQLPKLWREDDLVEKPRPQWAITIEASLIKDVSLARTTVIELLASDVATGETIRRLLKAKQALTKQIDRRFKIEDSFFENVVGEFAEVRLQRATLACLPDHSCQRAFSIEECLQKLNNMADSKLVQYCGSGPAATVTGVRTFVLAIRSGRAPAFPERSDTDFLVKVKTALGELCVFQKPASSDGAQVSLIAGPAVKAHYMFVVEFKGSITCAHLKPMQQFAWMLLPDERAQTDKWYKELMGGRCSRRRCSNSHKFLLQVFCCQKGKEDRQCPRFGQGIVQVDVAANAFPSKVIYMSCF
;
A
#
# COMPACT_ATOMS: atom_id res chain seq x y z
N MET A 1 -87.05 0.97 -10.65
CA MET A 1 -86.80 -0.24 -11.46
C MET A 1 -85.36 -0.69 -11.24
N PRO A 2 -85.10 -1.97 -10.90
CA PRO A 2 -83.79 -2.41 -10.43
C PRO A 2 -82.90 -2.92 -11.58
N PRO A 3 -81.56 -2.93 -11.43
CA PRO A 3 -80.70 -3.71 -12.29
C PRO A 3 -80.33 -5.06 -11.66
N LYS A 4 -80.34 -6.06 -12.54
CA LYS A 4 -79.96 -7.46 -12.35
C LYS A 4 -78.45 -7.59 -12.15
N GLY A 5 -78.05 -8.52 -11.28
CA GLY A 5 -76.67 -8.88 -11.04
C GLY A 5 -76.02 -9.72 -12.14
N SER A 6 -74.72 -10.00 -11.97
CA SER A 6 -74.09 -11.23 -12.45
C SER A 6 -72.74 -11.43 -11.75
N ARG A 7 -72.50 -12.68 -11.37
CA ARG A 7 -71.34 -13.23 -10.65
C ARG A 7 -70.05 -13.14 -11.48
N ARG A 8 -68.90 -12.91 -10.83
CA ARG A 8 -67.60 -13.37 -11.34
C ARG A 8 -66.86 -14.18 -10.27
N ALA A 9 -66.35 -15.31 -10.73
CA ALA A 9 -65.67 -16.36 -9.99
C ALA A 9 -64.25 -15.94 -9.58
N ALA A 10 -63.81 -16.53 -8.47
CA ALA A 10 -62.46 -16.42 -7.94
C ALA A 10 -61.44 -17.13 -8.85
N VAL A 11 -60.29 -16.47 -9.06
CA VAL A 11 -59.09 -17.03 -9.70
C VAL A 11 -58.07 -17.33 -8.58
N PRO A 12 -57.41 -18.50 -8.57
CA PRO A 12 -56.47 -18.86 -7.51
C PRO A 12 -55.11 -18.18 -7.69
N ASP A 13 -54.55 -17.79 -6.55
CA ASP A 13 -53.29 -17.10 -6.35
C ASP A 13 -52.08 -18.00 -6.68
N GLY A 14 -51.37 -17.67 -7.75
CA GLY A 14 -50.17 -18.36 -8.20
C GLY A 14 -48.92 -17.81 -7.52
N GLY A 15 -48.55 -18.39 -6.38
CA GLY A 15 -47.32 -18.08 -5.66
C GLY A 15 -46.05 -18.36 -6.48
N ARG A 16 -45.45 -17.31 -7.06
CA ARG A 16 -44.11 -17.35 -7.66
C ARG A 16 -43.03 -17.20 -6.57
N LYS A 17 -42.44 -18.31 -6.14
CA LYS A 17 -41.16 -18.32 -5.41
C LYS A 17 -40.04 -17.84 -6.35
N ARG A 18 -39.55 -16.62 -6.14
CA ARG A 18 -38.29 -16.14 -6.76
C ARG A 18 -37.11 -16.84 -6.10
N GLN A 19 -36.53 -17.83 -6.78
CA GLN A 19 -35.19 -18.32 -6.46
C GLN A 19 -34.17 -17.25 -6.89
N SER A 20 -33.58 -16.58 -5.89
CA SER A 20 -32.41 -15.73 -6.07
C SER A 20 -31.18 -16.62 -6.10
N SER A 21 -30.64 -16.87 -7.29
CA SER A 21 -29.32 -17.47 -7.47
C SER A 21 -28.27 -16.37 -7.34
N TYR A 22 -27.66 -16.25 -6.16
CA TYR A 22 -26.42 -15.50 -5.98
C TYR A 22 -25.29 -16.28 -6.66
N SER A 23 -25.02 -15.95 -7.92
CA SER A 23 -23.80 -16.36 -8.62
C SER A 23 -22.68 -15.42 -8.20
N THR A 24 -21.82 -15.88 -7.29
CA THR A 24 -20.56 -15.23 -6.92
C THR A 24 -19.58 -15.38 -8.11
N LYS A 25 -19.70 -14.50 -9.11
CA LYS A 25 -18.67 -14.37 -10.14
C LYS A 25 -17.41 -13.83 -9.47
N ILE A 26 -16.39 -14.68 -9.39
CA ILE A 26 -15.02 -14.29 -9.04
C ILE A 26 -14.59 -13.25 -10.08
N PRO A 27 -14.20 -12.02 -9.70
CA PRO A 27 -13.81 -11.00 -10.66
C PRO A 27 -12.56 -11.48 -11.41
N GLU A 28 -12.67 -11.61 -12.73
CA GLU A 28 -11.52 -11.82 -13.61
C GLU A 28 -10.51 -10.70 -13.38
N LYS A 29 -9.28 -11.05 -12.99
CA LYS A 29 -8.18 -10.11 -12.85
C LYS A 29 -7.89 -9.53 -14.24
N LYS A 30 -8.25 -8.26 -14.46
CA LYS A 30 -7.82 -7.52 -15.66
C LYS A 30 -6.29 -7.60 -15.78
N PRO A 31 -5.74 -7.80 -16.98
CA PRO A 31 -4.30 -7.82 -17.20
C PRO A 31 -3.69 -6.51 -16.69
N LYS A 32 -2.65 -6.60 -15.86
CA LYS A 32 -1.86 -5.44 -15.43
C LYS A 32 -1.28 -4.79 -16.69
N GLY A 33 -1.74 -3.58 -17.02
CA GLY A 33 -1.17 -2.78 -18.10
C GLY A 33 0.33 -2.54 -17.88
N MET A 34 1.05 -2.24 -18.97
CA MET A 34 2.48 -1.90 -18.89
C MET A 34 2.73 -0.79 -17.86
N PRO A 35 3.83 -0.84 -17.10
CA PRO A 35 4.17 0.21 -16.14
C PRO A 35 4.28 1.54 -16.88
N SER A 36 3.46 2.52 -16.50
CA SER A 36 3.55 3.86 -17.08
C SER A 36 4.86 4.50 -16.68
N ASP A 37 5.54 5.15 -17.62
CA ASP A 37 6.82 5.85 -17.39
C ASP A 37 6.75 7.02 -16.40
N SER A 38 5.56 7.40 -15.92
CA SER A 38 5.33 8.52 -15.00
C SER A 38 4.53 8.08 -13.77
N ILE A 39 5.00 8.46 -12.58
CA ILE A 39 4.34 8.11 -11.30
C ILE A 39 2.99 8.83 -11.15
N VAL A 40 2.88 10.06 -11.69
CA VAL A 40 1.62 10.82 -11.71
C VAL A 40 0.58 10.06 -12.51
N VAL A 41 0.96 9.59 -13.71
CA VAL A 41 0.05 8.87 -14.61
C VAL A 41 -0.41 7.54 -13.99
N ALA A 42 0.49 6.80 -13.35
CA ALA A 42 0.14 5.57 -12.63
C ALA A 42 -0.92 5.83 -11.53
N LEU A 43 -0.74 6.91 -10.77
CA LEU A 43 -1.68 7.28 -9.71
C LEU A 43 -3.03 7.73 -10.28
N GLU A 44 -3.04 8.49 -11.37
CA GLU A 44 -4.27 8.90 -12.05
C GLU A 44 -5.03 7.69 -12.61
N GLN A 45 -4.34 6.69 -13.17
CA GLN A 45 -4.98 5.47 -13.67
C GLN A 45 -5.76 4.76 -12.55
N ASN A 46 -5.14 4.59 -11.38
CA ASN A 46 -5.82 4.01 -10.22
C ASN A 46 -7.06 4.83 -9.82
N HIS A 47 -7.00 6.16 -9.92
CA HIS A 47 -8.14 7.02 -9.62
C HIS A 47 -9.29 6.87 -10.62
N VAL A 48 -8.97 6.82 -11.91
CA VAL A 48 -9.95 6.62 -12.98
C VAL A 48 -10.63 5.27 -12.81
N ASP A 49 -9.87 4.22 -12.51
CA ASP A 49 -10.39 2.88 -12.23
C ASP A 49 -11.32 2.88 -10.99
N ASP A 50 -10.92 3.59 -9.92
CA ASP A 50 -11.76 3.79 -8.74
C ASP A 50 -13.08 4.50 -9.09
N MET A 51 -13.03 5.59 -9.86
CA MET A 51 -14.23 6.34 -10.29
C MET A 51 -15.18 5.47 -11.13
N GLN A 52 -14.64 4.66 -12.04
CA GLN A 52 -15.43 3.74 -12.85
C GLN A 52 -16.10 2.64 -12.02
N SER A 53 -15.52 2.26 -10.88
CA SER A 53 -16.09 1.23 -10.00
C SER A 53 -17.31 1.73 -9.19
N VAL A 54 -17.46 3.05 -8.98
CA VAL A 54 -18.47 3.64 -8.09
C VAL A 54 -19.79 3.98 -8.79
N THR A 55 -19.81 4.08 -10.13
CA THR A 55 -20.93 4.63 -10.93
C THR A 55 -22.24 3.82 -10.93
N ASN A 56 -22.35 2.72 -10.17
CA ASN A 56 -23.56 1.88 -10.13
C ASN A 56 -24.46 2.07 -8.89
N LYS A 57 -24.17 2.99 -7.96
CA LYS A 57 -25.08 3.25 -6.81
C LYS A 57 -26.07 4.38 -7.11
N ARG A 58 -27.14 4.07 -7.86
CA ARG A 58 -28.31 4.96 -8.02
C ARG A 58 -29.07 5.05 -6.69
N GLY A 59 -29.15 6.22 -6.07
CA GLY A 59 -30.12 6.42 -4.98
C GLY A 59 -29.96 7.66 -4.09
N VAL A 60 -28.77 8.24 -3.97
CA VAL A 60 -28.55 9.41 -3.09
C VAL A 60 -28.31 10.64 -3.96
N ARG A 61 -29.21 11.62 -3.90
CA ARG A 61 -28.99 12.95 -4.51
C ARG A 61 -27.73 13.53 -3.92
N SER A 62 -26.81 13.99 -4.77
CA SER A 62 -25.57 14.61 -4.31
C SER A 62 -25.88 15.91 -3.56
N GLN A 63 -24.96 16.36 -2.71
CA GLN A 63 -25.10 17.68 -2.07
C GLN A 63 -25.21 18.79 -3.11
N ASP A 64 -24.51 18.66 -4.24
CA ASP A 64 -24.56 19.62 -5.34
C ASP A 64 -25.95 19.66 -5.99
N ASP A 65 -26.63 18.52 -6.18
CA ASP A 65 -28.01 18.50 -6.68
C ASP A 65 -28.95 19.27 -5.74
N ALA A 66 -28.68 19.15 -4.44
CA ALA A 66 -29.49 19.75 -3.41
C ALA A 66 -29.24 21.27 -3.31
N THR A 67 -27.99 21.71 -3.42
CA THR A 67 -27.62 23.13 -3.55
C THR A 67 -28.18 23.71 -4.85
N GLN A 68 -28.07 22.99 -5.97
CA GLN A 68 -28.63 23.41 -7.25
C GLN A 68 -30.14 23.59 -7.17
N LYS A 69 -30.84 22.74 -6.41
CA LYS A 69 -32.26 22.92 -6.14
C LYS A 69 -32.54 24.23 -5.40
N ILE A 70 -31.79 24.55 -4.35
CA ILE A 70 -31.94 25.84 -3.62
C ILE A 70 -31.73 27.02 -4.57
N LEU A 71 -30.69 26.95 -5.41
CA LEU A 71 -30.42 27.99 -6.41
C LEU A 71 -31.59 28.16 -7.39
N ASN A 72 -32.15 27.05 -7.89
CA ASN A 72 -33.28 27.10 -8.81
C ASN A 72 -34.56 27.63 -8.15
N ASP A 73 -34.81 27.28 -6.89
CA ASP A 73 -36.03 27.66 -6.17
C ASP A 73 -35.95 29.12 -5.67
N HIS A 74 -34.81 29.51 -5.11
CA HIS A 74 -34.64 30.78 -4.37
C HIS A 74 -33.81 31.83 -5.12
N PHE A 75 -33.16 31.51 -6.23
CA PHE A 75 -32.33 32.43 -7.01
C PHE A 75 -32.61 32.33 -8.51
N LYS A 76 -33.85 31.96 -8.89
CA LYS A 76 -34.28 31.72 -10.29
C LYS A 76 -33.99 32.85 -11.29
N THR A 77 -33.86 34.10 -10.83
CA THR A 77 -33.58 35.27 -11.68
C THR A 77 -32.09 35.50 -11.89
N TRP A 78 -31.22 34.78 -11.18
CA TRP A 78 -29.77 34.98 -11.23
C TRP A 78 -29.16 34.06 -12.27
N SER A 79 -28.25 34.61 -13.08
CA SER A 79 -27.50 33.82 -14.04
C SER A 79 -26.51 32.91 -13.30
N ALA A 80 -26.07 31.82 -13.93
CA ALA A 80 -25.05 30.98 -13.35
C ALA A 80 -23.73 31.73 -13.11
N ALA A 81 -23.38 32.70 -13.97
CA ALA A 81 -22.27 33.63 -13.72
C ALA A 81 -22.42 34.33 -12.37
N HIS A 82 -23.59 34.89 -12.12
CA HIS A 82 -23.88 35.61 -10.89
C HIS A 82 -23.66 34.70 -9.68
N VAL A 83 -24.22 33.50 -9.73
CA VAL A 83 -24.14 32.52 -8.64
C VAL A 83 -22.70 32.01 -8.42
N ASP A 84 -21.99 31.74 -9.51
CA ASP A 84 -20.73 31.02 -9.44
C ASP A 84 -19.52 31.97 -9.37
N MET A 85 -19.60 33.19 -9.90
CA MET A 85 -18.45 34.10 -10.03
C MET A 85 -18.53 35.34 -9.13
N THR A 86 -19.69 35.68 -8.58
CA THR A 86 -19.77 36.78 -7.60
C THR A 86 -19.16 36.28 -6.30
N MET A 87 -17.97 36.78 -5.97
CA MET A 87 -17.24 36.38 -4.77
C MET A 87 -17.52 37.38 -3.63
N ARG A 88 -17.97 36.86 -2.48
CA ARG A 88 -18.08 37.61 -1.22
C ARG A 88 -17.39 36.80 -0.13
N ALA A 89 -16.55 37.47 0.65
CA ALA A 89 -15.68 36.82 1.64
C ALA A 89 -14.87 35.63 1.07
N GLY A 90 -14.44 35.71 -0.20
CA GLY A 90 -13.69 34.65 -0.86
C GLY A 90 -14.51 33.43 -1.31
N GLN A 91 -15.84 33.48 -1.24
CA GLN A 91 -16.73 32.38 -1.62
C GLN A 91 -17.76 32.83 -2.66
N SER A 92 -18.06 31.95 -3.62
CA SER A 92 -19.23 32.13 -4.49
C SER A 92 -20.52 31.82 -3.75
N LEU A 93 -21.67 32.29 -4.25
CA LEU A 93 -22.96 31.98 -3.66
C LEU A 93 -23.19 30.46 -3.58
N ARG A 94 -22.82 29.72 -4.64
CA ARG A 94 -22.93 28.25 -4.64
C ARG A 94 -22.06 27.62 -3.56
N GLN A 95 -20.80 28.04 -3.44
CA GLN A 95 -19.89 27.52 -2.42
C GLN A 95 -20.44 27.80 -1.03
N ARG A 96 -20.90 29.03 -0.79
CA ARG A 96 -21.52 29.45 0.46
C ARG A 96 -22.74 28.60 0.81
N LEU A 97 -23.67 28.42 -0.13
CA LEU A 97 -24.87 27.59 0.07
C LEU A 97 -24.51 26.12 0.33
N THR A 98 -23.53 25.56 -0.36
CA THR A 98 -23.08 24.18 -0.13
C THR A 98 -22.48 24.01 1.28
N GLU A 99 -21.67 24.96 1.73
CA GLU A 99 -21.10 24.94 3.09
C GLU A 99 -22.13 25.16 4.17
N ASP A 100 -22.99 26.16 4.02
CA ASP A 100 -24.02 26.48 5.00
C ASP A 100 -25.08 25.36 5.07
N ARG A 101 -25.32 24.65 3.97
CA ARG A 101 -26.12 23.42 3.99
C ARG A 101 -25.46 22.30 4.78
N LYS A 102 -24.13 22.15 4.71
CA LYS A 102 -23.41 21.18 5.56
C LYS A 102 -23.53 21.57 7.03
N LYS A 103 -23.39 22.86 7.36
CA LYS A 103 -23.60 23.38 8.72
C LYS A 103 -25.03 23.11 9.19
N TRP A 104 -26.03 23.39 8.36
CA TRP A 104 -27.44 23.12 8.65
C TRP A 104 -27.72 21.65 9.00
N MET A 105 -27.05 20.70 8.34
CA MET A 105 -27.20 19.28 8.64
C MET A 105 -26.48 18.85 9.93
N GLN A 106 -25.48 19.61 10.38
CA GLN A 106 -24.68 19.31 11.57
C GLN A 106 -25.18 20.04 12.81
N ASP A 107 -25.76 21.23 12.63
CA ASP A 107 -26.20 22.14 13.68
C ASP A 107 -27.70 22.43 13.53
N PRO A 108 -28.55 21.89 14.42
CA PRO A 108 -29.99 22.13 14.41
C PRO A 108 -30.39 23.59 14.65
N THR A 109 -29.48 24.43 15.17
CA THR A 109 -29.75 25.83 15.50
C THR A 109 -29.53 26.77 14.31
N PHE A 110 -28.74 26.35 13.33
CA PHE A 110 -28.56 27.09 12.09
C PHE A 110 -29.83 26.95 11.24
N ALA A 111 -30.44 28.04 10.79
CA ALA A 111 -31.70 28.00 10.04
C ALA A 111 -31.53 28.55 8.62
N MET A 112 -31.58 27.67 7.61
CA MET A 112 -31.67 28.07 6.20
C MET A 112 -33.14 28.27 5.81
N GLY A 113 -33.60 29.52 5.81
CA GLY A 113 -34.97 29.88 5.45
C GLY A 113 -35.06 31.21 4.72
N LYS A 114 -36.28 31.75 4.59
CA LYS A 114 -36.56 32.97 3.81
C LYS A 114 -35.64 34.15 4.13
N TYR A 115 -35.38 34.43 5.40
CA TYR A 115 -34.54 35.56 5.82
C TYR A 115 -33.05 35.34 5.48
N TYR A 116 -32.58 34.10 5.54
CA TYR A 116 -31.23 33.73 5.13
C TYR A 116 -31.05 33.94 3.62
N ASP A 117 -32.00 33.48 2.80
CA ASP A 117 -31.93 33.68 1.35
C ASP A 117 -32.05 35.16 0.96
N MET A 118 -32.85 35.95 1.69
CA MET A 118 -32.94 37.40 1.49
C MET A 118 -31.61 38.10 1.78
N ALA A 119 -30.94 37.74 2.88
CA ALA A 119 -29.63 38.29 3.22
C ALA A 119 -28.58 37.95 2.15
N LEU A 120 -28.59 36.72 1.63
CA LEU A 120 -27.71 36.33 0.52
C LEU A 120 -28.03 37.10 -0.78
N ARG A 121 -29.30 37.40 -1.04
CA ARG A 121 -29.71 38.21 -2.21
C ARG A 121 -29.19 39.63 -2.12
N GLU A 122 -29.22 40.23 -0.93
CA GLU A 122 -28.67 41.57 -0.68
C GLU A 122 -27.13 41.54 -0.81
N GLU A 123 -26.48 40.58 -0.14
CA GLU A 123 -25.02 40.48 -0.11
C GLU A 123 -24.42 40.23 -1.52
N TYR A 124 -25.01 39.33 -2.29
CA TYR A 124 -24.50 38.94 -3.60
C TYR A 124 -25.17 39.71 -4.76
N GLY A 125 -26.25 40.47 -4.53
CA GLY A 125 -27.06 41.07 -5.61
C GLY A 125 -26.40 42.23 -6.36
N ASP A 126 -25.55 43.01 -5.69
CA ASP A 126 -25.09 44.32 -6.18
C ASP A 126 -24.00 44.28 -7.25
N ALA A 127 -23.26 43.18 -7.38
CA ALA A 127 -22.11 43.09 -8.26
C ALA A 127 -22.25 41.91 -9.22
N THR A 128 -22.70 42.17 -10.45
CA THR A 128 -22.63 41.14 -11.50
C THR A 128 -21.22 41.10 -12.08
N PRO A 129 -20.63 39.92 -12.33
CA PRO A 129 -19.31 39.79 -12.97
C PRO A 129 -19.21 40.55 -14.29
N GLU A 130 -20.34 40.69 -14.99
CA GLU A 130 -20.47 41.43 -16.25
C GLU A 130 -20.13 42.92 -16.12
N THR A 131 -20.51 43.54 -15.00
CA THR A 131 -20.23 44.95 -14.72
C THR A 131 -18.76 45.21 -14.39
N MET A 132 -18.02 44.19 -13.97
CA MET A 132 -16.59 44.30 -13.69
C MET A 132 -15.75 44.42 -14.98
N ILE A 133 -16.28 43.95 -16.11
CA ILE A 133 -15.65 44.11 -17.42
C ILE A 133 -15.98 45.52 -17.94
N LYS A 134 -15.01 46.43 -17.88
CA LYS A 134 -15.16 47.82 -18.36
C LYS A 134 -14.69 47.95 -19.80
N ILE A 135 -15.48 48.64 -20.61
CA ILE A 135 -15.08 49.10 -21.94
C ILE A 135 -14.38 50.44 -21.75
N VAL A 136 -13.12 50.54 -22.16
CA VAL A 136 -12.33 51.78 -22.03
C VAL A 136 -12.66 52.72 -23.18
N ASP A 137 -12.74 52.19 -24.40
CA ASP A 137 -13.12 52.95 -25.59
C ASP A 137 -14.52 52.54 -26.07
N GLN A 138 -15.50 53.43 -25.87
CA GLN A 138 -16.89 53.21 -26.28
C GLN A 138 -17.12 53.49 -27.77
N ASP A 139 -16.21 54.20 -28.42
CA ASP A 139 -16.32 54.67 -29.81
C ASP A 139 -15.85 53.60 -30.81
N GLU A 140 -15.24 52.52 -30.33
CA GLU A 140 -14.89 51.38 -31.18
C GLU A 140 -16.12 50.80 -31.91
N PRO A 141 -15.97 50.39 -33.18
CA PRO A 141 -17.07 49.86 -33.98
C PRO A 141 -17.51 48.48 -33.46
N GLU A 142 -18.81 48.22 -33.49
CA GLU A 142 -19.38 46.91 -33.15
C GLU A 142 -19.20 45.94 -34.33
N ASP A 143 -18.82 44.69 -34.04
CA ASP A 143 -18.76 43.64 -35.05
C ASP A 143 -20.19 43.05 -35.22
N GLU A 144 -20.79 43.31 -36.38
CA GLU A 144 -22.13 42.80 -36.71
C GLU A 144 -22.20 41.27 -36.70
N SER A 145 -21.12 40.59 -37.08
CA SER A 145 -21.06 39.12 -37.11
C SER A 145 -21.10 38.57 -35.70
N LEU A 146 -20.27 39.11 -34.80
CA LEU A 146 -20.30 38.76 -33.38
C LEU A 146 -21.68 39.05 -32.78
N THR A 147 -22.25 40.22 -33.08
CA THR A 147 -23.57 40.62 -32.58
C THR A 147 -24.66 39.63 -33.00
N LYS A 148 -24.64 39.13 -34.24
CA LYS A 148 -25.55 38.08 -34.72
C LYS A 148 -25.36 36.77 -33.95
N CYS A 149 -24.12 36.35 -33.73
CA CYS A 149 -23.80 35.15 -32.95
C CYS A 149 -24.27 35.26 -31.48
N LEU A 150 -24.03 36.41 -30.83
CA LEU A 150 -24.45 36.66 -29.46
C LEU A 150 -25.98 36.69 -29.31
N ARG A 151 -26.72 37.19 -30.30
CA ARG A 151 -28.19 37.12 -30.30
C ARG A 151 -28.69 35.68 -30.30
N LYS A 152 -28.10 34.82 -31.16
CA LYS A 152 -28.45 33.40 -31.24
C LYS A 152 -28.14 32.63 -29.94
N LEU A 153 -27.07 33.00 -29.24
CA LEU A 153 -26.70 32.40 -27.95
C LEU A 153 -27.77 32.54 -26.86
N PHE A 154 -28.59 33.60 -26.90
CA PHE A 154 -29.60 33.92 -25.87
C PHE A 154 -31.05 33.67 -26.30
N VAL A 155 -31.29 33.04 -27.45
CA VAL A 155 -32.64 32.61 -27.85
C VAL A 155 -33.11 31.46 -26.93
N HIS A 156 -34.43 31.28 -26.78
CA HIS A 156 -35.03 30.20 -25.99
C HIS A 156 -34.48 28.80 -26.35
N ASN A 157 -34.10 28.60 -27.62
CA ASN A 157 -33.31 27.46 -28.08
C ASN A 157 -31.90 27.95 -28.37
N ARG A 158 -31.04 27.91 -27.36
CA ARG A 158 -29.67 28.42 -27.46
C ARG A 158 -28.92 27.67 -28.55
N ASP A 159 -28.37 28.42 -29.50
CA ASP A 159 -27.53 27.90 -30.56
C ASP A 159 -26.08 28.33 -30.28
N LEU A 160 -25.23 27.36 -29.92
CA LEU A 160 -23.83 27.59 -29.52
C LEU A 160 -22.88 27.62 -30.73
N GLU A 161 -23.26 26.94 -31.82
CA GLU A 161 -22.42 26.68 -32.99
C GLU A 161 -21.97 27.98 -33.69
N PRO A 162 -22.83 29.00 -33.94
CA PRO A 162 -22.42 30.23 -34.59
C PRO A 162 -21.32 31.00 -33.85
N LEU A 163 -21.32 30.96 -32.51
CA LEU A 163 -20.28 31.61 -31.72
C LEU A 163 -18.99 30.78 -31.73
N SER A 164 -19.09 29.45 -31.68
CA SER A 164 -17.92 28.56 -31.83
C SER A 164 -17.24 28.78 -33.19
N GLU A 165 -18.00 28.78 -34.30
CA GLU A 165 -17.49 29.06 -35.65
C GLU A 165 -16.83 30.43 -35.74
N TYR A 166 -17.48 31.48 -35.18
CA TYR A 166 -16.91 32.82 -35.12
C TYR A 166 -15.55 32.82 -34.41
N THR A 167 -15.43 32.14 -33.26
CA THR A 167 -14.17 32.11 -32.50
C THR A 167 -13.03 31.38 -33.22
N GLN A 168 -13.36 30.45 -34.12
CA GLN A 168 -12.39 29.73 -34.93
C GLN A 168 -11.86 30.59 -36.08
N VAL A 169 -12.71 31.39 -36.73
CA VAL A 169 -12.37 32.15 -37.95
C VAL A 169 -11.90 33.58 -37.64
N CYS A 170 -12.31 34.19 -36.52
CA CYS A 170 -12.01 35.59 -36.21
C CYS A 170 -10.49 35.87 -36.14
N GLU A 171 -9.96 36.73 -37.03
CA GLU A 171 -8.53 37.06 -37.06
C GLU A 171 -8.17 38.25 -36.16
N THR A 172 -9.09 39.18 -35.98
CA THR A 172 -8.89 40.38 -35.14
C THR A 172 -10.20 40.74 -34.43
N ILE A 173 -10.07 41.28 -33.23
CA ILE A 173 -11.20 41.75 -32.43
C ILE A 173 -10.75 42.96 -31.60
N ASN A 174 -11.60 43.97 -31.52
CA ASN A 174 -11.35 45.19 -30.74
C ASN A 174 -11.80 45.02 -29.27
N GLN A 175 -11.47 45.99 -28.41
CA GLN A 175 -11.73 45.88 -26.97
C GLN A 175 -13.23 45.76 -26.67
N LYS A 176 -14.07 46.56 -27.32
CA LYS A 176 -15.52 46.61 -27.11
C LYS A 176 -16.18 45.28 -27.44
N ASN A 177 -15.79 44.65 -28.56
CA ASN A 177 -16.28 43.34 -28.96
C ASN A 177 -15.77 42.22 -28.04
N VAL A 178 -14.52 42.28 -27.56
CA VAL A 178 -14.03 41.34 -26.53
C VAL A 178 -14.84 41.46 -25.24
N ALA A 179 -15.10 42.69 -24.78
CA ALA A 179 -15.90 42.92 -23.58
C ALA A 179 -17.32 42.37 -23.75
N ALA A 180 -17.96 42.59 -24.89
CA ALA A 180 -19.29 42.06 -25.21
C ALA A 180 -19.30 40.51 -25.19
N MET A 181 -18.32 39.89 -25.84
CA MET A 181 -18.17 38.43 -25.85
C MET A 181 -17.93 37.88 -24.44
N PHE A 182 -17.01 38.46 -23.67
CA PHE A 182 -16.70 38.02 -22.31
C PHE A 182 -17.91 38.14 -21.37
N ARG A 183 -18.66 39.25 -21.46
CA ARG A 183 -19.94 39.39 -20.72
C ARG A 183 -20.94 38.32 -21.12
N ALA A 184 -21.05 38.03 -22.42
CA ALA A 184 -21.96 37.01 -22.91
C ALA A 184 -21.58 35.59 -22.46
N ILE A 185 -20.31 35.19 -22.58
CA ILE A 185 -19.88 33.84 -22.18
C ILE A 185 -20.00 33.62 -20.68
N MET A 186 -19.79 34.65 -19.85
CA MET A 186 -19.99 34.52 -18.41
C MET A 186 -21.43 34.08 -18.07
N ARG A 187 -22.44 34.51 -18.84
CA ARG A 187 -23.84 34.06 -18.66
C ARG A 187 -24.06 32.59 -18.96
N VAL A 188 -23.14 31.94 -19.67
CA VAL A 188 -23.17 30.52 -20.01
C VAL A 188 -22.46 29.75 -18.90
N SER A 189 -23.17 28.91 -18.13
CA SER A 189 -22.49 28.11 -17.09
C SER A 189 -21.66 26.99 -17.73
N PRO A 190 -20.35 26.87 -17.41
CA PRO A 190 -19.56 25.71 -17.82
C PRO A 190 -20.00 24.42 -17.13
N LEU A 191 -20.72 24.50 -15.99
CA LEU A 191 -21.08 23.33 -15.22
C LEU A 191 -22.38 22.66 -15.71
N CYS A 192 -23.23 23.40 -16.43
CA CYS A 192 -24.55 22.94 -16.89
C CYS A 192 -24.47 21.83 -17.95
N SER A 193 -23.61 21.97 -18.95
CA SER A 193 -23.47 20.99 -20.03
C SER A 193 -22.02 20.91 -20.50
N ILE A 194 -21.67 19.81 -21.19
CA ILE A 194 -20.36 19.68 -21.82
C ILE A 194 -20.23 20.63 -23.01
N ASP A 195 -21.32 20.90 -23.74
CA ASP A 195 -21.33 21.79 -24.90
C ASP A 195 -21.06 23.24 -24.50
N ASN A 196 -21.59 23.67 -23.35
CA ASN A 196 -21.26 24.98 -22.77
C ASN A 196 -19.77 25.08 -22.44
N ALA A 197 -19.20 24.04 -21.80
CA ALA A 197 -17.77 24.02 -21.49
C ALA A 197 -16.92 24.00 -22.77
N ALA A 198 -17.35 23.30 -23.82
CA ALA A 198 -16.68 23.27 -25.12
C ALA A 198 -16.68 24.65 -25.78
N LEU A 199 -17.82 25.35 -25.83
CA LEU A 199 -17.91 26.72 -26.34
C LEU A 199 -16.99 27.68 -25.57
N ILE A 200 -16.95 27.57 -24.24
CA ILE A 200 -16.08 28.42 -23.41
C ILE A 200 -14.59 28.11 -23.69
N LEU A 201 -14.24 26.85 -23.95
CA LEU A 201 -12.89 26.47 -24.38
C LEU A 201 -12.57 26.99 -25.78
N ASP A 202 -13.52 27.06 -26.72
CA ASP A 202 -13.31 27.65 -28.04
C ASP A 202 -13.03 29.15 -27.94
N VAL A 203 -13.76 29.85 -27.06
CA VAL A 203 -13.49 31.26 -26.73
C VAL A 203 -12.10 31.40 -26.11
N LEU A 204 -11.71 30.50 -25.20
CA LEU A 204 -10.36 30.50 -24.62
C LEU A 204 -9.26 30.24 -25.68
N ARG A 205 -9.52 29.39 -26.67
CA ARG A 205 -8.62 29.17 -27.83
C ARG A 205 -8.44 30.44 -28.63
N MET A 206 -9.52 31.18 -28.89
CA MET A 206 -9.42 32.48 -29.54
C MET A 206 -8.63 33.49 -28.69
N VAL A 207 -8.84 33.52 -27.36
CA VAL A 207 -8.09 34.36 -26.43
C VAL A 207 -6.58 34.07 -26.45
N SER A 208 -6.22 32.79 -26.54
CA SER A 208 -4.83 32.33 -26.70
C SER A 208 -4.27 32.77 -28.05
N ARG A 209 -4.94 32.37 -29.14
CA ARG A 209 -4.53 32.63 -30.54
C ARG A 209 -4.36 34.11 -30.87
N LEU A 210 -5.25 34.97 -30.38
CA LEU A 210 -5.22 36.42 -30.64
C LEU A 210 -4.46 37.22 -29.57
N GLY A 211 -3.86 36.56 -28.57
CA GLY A 211 -3.12 37.22 -27.50
C GLY A 211 -3.97 38.16 -26.64
N LEU A 212 -5.28 37.90 -26.51
CA LEU A 212 -6.22 38.81 -25.83
C LEU A 212 -5.98 38.89 -24.32
N HIS A 213 -5.44 37.82 -23.73
CA HIS A 213 -5.07 37.78 -22.32
C HIS A 213 -3.95 38.78 -21.99
N THR A 214 -3.03 39.02 -22.93
CA THR A 214 -1.94 40.00 -22.79
C THR A 214 -2.39 41.40 -23.18
N ARG A 215 -3.22 41.54 -24.22
CA ARG A 215 -3.75 42.84 -24.67
C ARG A 215 -4.75 43.44 -23.68
N PHE A 216 -5.55 42.60 -23.02
CA PHE A 216 -6.63 43.01 -22.13
C PHE A 216 -6.61 42.27 -20.78
N PRO A 217 -5.54 42.42 -19.99
CA PRO A 217 -5.31 41.59 -18.80
C PRO A 217 -6.38 41.78 -17.72
N GLY A 218 -6.91 43.00 -17.55
CA GLY A 218 -7.97 43.28 -16.59
C GLY A 218 -9.28 42.54 -16.90
N MET A 219 -9.66 42.49 -18.18
CA MET A 219 -10.86 41.74 -18.60
C MET A 219 -10.62 40.23 -18.48
N PHE A 220 -9.44 39.75 -18.89
CA PHE A 220 -9.10 38.34 -18.76
C PHE A 220 -9.09 37.88 -17.30
N ALA A 221 -8.51 38.67 -16.39
CA ALA A 221 -8.45 38.36 -14.96
C ALA A 221 -9.83 38.12 -14.35
N VAL A 222 -10.84 38.92 -14.72
CA VAL A 222 -12.23 38.75 -14.29
C VAL A 222 -12.84 37.45 -14.83
N THR A 223 -12.54 37.11 -16.08
CA THR A 223 -13.07 35.90 -16.74
C THR A 223 -12.28 34.61 -16.44
N LYS A 224 -11.03 34.70 -15.98
CA LYS A 224 -10.13 33.56 -15.77
C LYS A 224 -10.75 32.45 -14.91
N PRO A 225 -11.42 32.73 -13.76
CA PRO A 225 -12.08 31.70 -12.97
C PRO A 225 -13.19 30.94 -13.73
N HIS A 226 -13.84 31.61 -14.68
CA HIS A 226 -14.88 31.00 -15.51
C HIS A 226 -14.28 30.01 -16.52
N PHE A 227 -13.17 30.41 -17.16
CA PHE A 227 -12.39 29.54 -18.04
C PHE A 227 -11.81 28.34 -17.30
N ASP A 228 -11.26 28.54 -16.10
CA ASP A 228 -10.73 27.48 -15.24
C ASP A 228 -11.79 26.38 -14.97
N ARG A 229 -13.03 26.78 -14.66
CA ARG A 229 -14.14 25.83 -14.45
C ARG A 229 -14.57 25.09 -15.72
N ALA A 230 -14.49 25.73 -16.89
CA ALA A 230 -14.71 25.05 -18.17
C ALA A 230 -13.65 23.97 -18.40
N CYS A 231 -12.38 24.27 -18.12
CA CYS A 231 -11.29 23.29 -18.16
C CYS A 231 -11.54 22.14 -17.18
N VAL A 232 -11.93 22.43 -15.93
CA VAL A 232 -12.27 21.42 -14.92
C VAL A 232 -13.41 20.51 -15.41
N LYS A 233 -14.49 21.07 -15.96
CA LYS A 233 -15.61 20.28 -16.50
C LYS A 233 -15.16 19.35 -17.62
N SER A 234 -14.36 19.87 -18.55
CA SER A 234 -13.79 19.10 -19.66
C SER A 234 -12.89 17.96 -19.15
N LEU A 235 -11.98 18.25 -18.22
CA LEU A 235 -11.10 17.26 -17.58
C LEU A 235 -11.90 16.15 -16.88
N LEU A 236 -12.92 16.53 -16.08
CA LEU A 236 -13.75 15.56 -15.38
C LEU A 236 -14.54 14.67 -16.35
N ARG A 237 -14.93 15.20 -17.52
CA ARG A 237 -15.55 14.39 -18.58
C ARG A 237 -14.58 13.39 -19.18
N PHE A 238 -13.33 13.78 -19.44
CA PHE A 238 -12.26 12.87 -19.87
C PHE A 238 -12.05 11.75 -18.85
N LYS A 239 -11.89 12.09 -17.56
CA LYS A 239 -11.75 11.12 -16.47
C LYS A 239 -12.95 10.18 -16.36
N ALA A 240 -14.17 10.71 -16.49
CA ALA A 240 -15.40 9.90 -16.50
C ALA A 240 -15.47 8.92 -17.69
N ASN A 241 -14.82 9.25 -18.81
CA ASN A 241 -14.70 8.40 -19.99
C ASN A 241 -13.50 7.44 -19.92
N GLY A 242 -12.77 7.38 -18.80
CA GLY A 242 -11.62 6.49 -18.64
C GLY A 242 -10.29 7.06 -19.16
N GLN A 243 -10.26 8.32 -19.57
CA GLN A 243 -9.05 8.98 -20.06
C GLN A 243 -8.26 9.61 -18.91
N LEU A 244 -6.94 9.68 -19.09
CA LEU A 244 -6.02 10.24 -18.10
C LEU A 244 -5.98 11.77 -18.17
N GLY A 245 -5.57 12.41 -17.08
CA GLY A 245 -5.37 13.86 -17.05
C GLY A 245 -4.27 14.31 -18.01
N LYS A 246 -3.24 13.48 -18.21
CA LYS A 246 -2.22 13.70 -19.24
C LYS A 246 -2.80 13.74 -20.66
N THR A 247 -3.69 12.82 -21.01
CA THR A 247 -4.33 12.81 -22.34
C THR A 247 -5.18 14.06 -22.57
N TRP A 248 -5.86 14.52 -21.52
CA TRP A 248 -6.59 15.79 -21.57
C TRP A 248 -5.63 16.99 -21.74
N TRP A 249 -4.52 17.00 -21.00
CA TRP A 249 -3.49 18.04 -21.11
C TRP A 249 -2.90 18.10 -22.52
N ASP A 250 -2.49 16.97 -23.09
CA ASP A 250 -1.92 16.91 -24.44
C ASP A 250 -2.90 17.46 -25.51
N ALA A 251 -4.21 17.26 -25.29
CA ALA A 251 -5.27 17.74 -26.19
C ALA A 251 -5.66 19.22 -26.00
N HIS A 252 -5.36 19.81 -24.84
CA HIS A 252 -5.84 21.15 -24.46
C HIS A 252 -4.74 22.09 -23.92
N GLN A 253 -3.46 21.72 -24.01
CA GLN A 253 -2.35 22.54 -23.51
C GLN A 253 -2.23 23.90 -24.22
N ASP A 254 -2.73 23.99 -25.46
CA ASP A 254 -2.82 25.22 -26.27
C ASP A 254 -3.65 26.32 -25.59
N VAL A 255 -4.52 25.95 -24.64
CA VAL A 255 -5.32 26.89 -23.85
C VAL A 255 -5.13 26.77 -22.35
N ALA A 256 -4.86 25.57 -21.85
CA ALA A 256 -4.74 25.31 -20.43
C ALA A 256 -3.54 26.03 -19.80
N HIS A 257 -2.50 26.34 -20.58
CA HIS A 257 -1.34 27.13 -20.13
C HIS A 257 -1.69 28.55 -19.66
N LEU A 258 -2.85 29.09 -20.07
CA LEU A 258 -3.34 30.39 -19.58
C LEU A 258 -3.94 30.30 -18.17
N ILE A 259 -4.25 29.09 -17.71
CA ILE A 259 -4.93 28.82 -16.44
C ILE A 259 -3.95 28.30 -15.39
N VAL A 260 -3.13 27.31 -15.77
CA VAL A 260 -2.11 26.64 -14.95
C VAL A 260 -0.72 26.80 -15.58
N PRO A 261 0.36 26.79 -14.79
CA PRO A 261 1.70 27.05 -15.30
C PRO A 261 2.24 25.81 -16.05
N ALA A 262 2.42 25.94 -17.37
CA ALA A 262 2.60 24.80 -18.27
C ALA A 262 3.91 24.04 -18.08
N ASP A 263 5.01 24.75 -17.81
CA ASP A 263 6.33 24.14 -17.62
C ASP A 263 6.33 23.21 -16.40
N GLU A 264 5.67 23.63 -15.32
CA GLU A 264 5.49 22.87 -14.09
C GLU A 264 4.60 21.65 -14.31
N VAL A 265 3.51 21.80 -15.07
CA VAL A 265 2.63 20.68 -15.41
C VAL A 265 3.37 19.63 -16.24
N GLN A 266 4.17 20.07 -17.22
CA GLN A 266 5.00 19.16 -18.02
C GLN A 266 6.07 18.48 -17.16
N ALA A 267 6.74 19.23 -16.27
CA ALA A 267 7.72 18.68 -15.33
C ALA A 267 7.09 17.64 -14.39
N ALA A 268 5.88 17.91 -13.88
CA ALA A 268 5.13 16.98 -13.05
C ALA A 268 4.79 15.69 -13.80
N PHE A 269 4.28 15.80 -15.05
CA PHE A 269 4.02 14.61 -15.87
C PHE A 269 5.28 13.85 -16.28
N ALA A 270 6.43 14.52 -16.41
CA ALA A 270 7.72 13.90 -16.72
C ALA A 270 8.37 13.21 -15.51
N CYS A 271 7.89 13.44 -14.29
CA CYS A 271 8.47 12.86 -13.08
C CYS A 271 8.34 11.33 -13.05
N LYS A 272 9.49 10.66 -13.02
CA LYS A 272 9.62 9.20 -12.88
C LYS A 272 10.01 8.77 -11.47
N THR A 273 10.37 9.72 -10.62
CA THR A 273 10.88 9.49 -9.26
C THR A 273 9.75 9.61 -8.22
N ALA A 274 10.06 9.98 -6.97
CA ALA A 274 9.06 10.10 -5.91
C ALA A 274 8.33 11.45 -6.00
N PHE A 275 7.06 11.51 -5.56
CA PHE A 275 6.31 12.77 -5.50
C PHE A 275 6.96 13.83 -4.60
N VAL A 276 7.74 13.40 -3.61
CA VAL A 276 8.49 14.29 -2.70
C VAL A 276 9.45 15.18 -3.49
N ASP A 277 10.03 14.68 -4.58
CA ASP A 277 11.01 15.41 -5.39
C ASP A 277 10.39 16.56 -6.20
N ILE A 278 9.07 16.52 -6.42
CA ILE A 278 8.31 17.54 -7.16
C ILE A 278 7.28 18.27 -6.28
N LYS A 279 7.42 18.18 -4.95
CA LYS A 279 6.44 18.74 -4.01
C LYS A 279 6.20 20.24 -4.21
N ASP A 280 7.25 21.03 -4.39
CA ASP A 280 7.13 22.48 -4.58
C ASP A 280 6.46 22.83 -5.91
N ILE A 281 6.73 22.05 -6.96
CA ILE A 281 6.06 22.15 -8.26
C ILE A 281 4.56 21.86 -8.10
N LEU A 282 4.21 20.80 -7.37
CA LEU A 282 2.81 20.45 -7.09
C LEU A 282 2.09 21.54 -6.28
N ILE A 283 2.75 22.15 -5.29
CA ILE A 283 2.20 23.28 -4.52
C ILE A 283 1.90 24.45 -5.46
N LYS A 284 2.83 24.79 -6.36
CA LYS A 284 2.66 25.88 -7.32
C LYS A 284 1.50 25.62 -8.28
N ILE A 285 1.39 24.41 -8.84
CA ILE A 285 0.29 24.05 -9.76
C ILE A 285 -1.05 24.09 -9.03
N VAL A 286 -1.17 23.39 -7.89
CA VAL A 286 -2.43 23.29 -7.14
C VAL A 286 -2.86 24.65 -6.60
N GLY A 287 -1.92 25.51 -6.18
CA GLY A 287 -2.23 26.86 -5.72
C GLY A 287 -2.60 27.85 -6.82
N SER A 288 -2.35 27.53 -8.09
CA SER A 288 -2.59 28.44 -9.21
C SER A 288 -4.04 28.50 -9.71
N SER A 289 -4.79 27.40 -9.59
CA SER A 289 -6.14 27.27 -10.17
C SER A 289 -6.90 26.03 -9.66
N GLU A 290 -8.22 26.00 -9.87
CA GLU A 290 -9.08 24.83 -9.59
C GLU A 290 -8.72 23.65 -10.51
N LEU A 291 -8.42 23.89 -11.78
CA LEU A 291 -7.88 22.89 -12.70
C LEU A 291 -6.61 22.24 -12.14
N GLY A 292 -5.66 23.04 -11.63
CA GLY A 292 -4.44 22.55 -11.00
C GLY A 292 -4.74 21.63 -9.82
N GLU A 293 -5.69 22.01 -8.97
CA GLU A 293 -6.18 21.19 -7.85
C GLU A 293 -6.81 19.86 -8.33
N LYS A 294 -7.66 19.89 -9.36
CA LYS A 294 -8.31 18.67 -9.90
C LYS A 294 -7.35 17.72 -10.63
N MET A 295 -6.26 18.25 -11.17
CA MET A 295 -5.22 17.44 -11.81
C MET A 295 -4.24 16.87 -10.77
N PHE A 296 -3.72 17.70 -9.86
CA PHE A 296 -2.56 17.38 -9.03
C PHE A 296 -2.81 17.40 -7.51
N GLY A 297 -4.04 17.65 -7.06
CA GLY A 297 -4.40 17.69 -5.64
C GLY A 297 -4.17 16.37 -4.91
N ARG A 298 -4.41 15.22 -5.57
CA ARG A 298 -4.14 13.89 -5.00
C ARG A 298 -2.63 13.61 -4.83
N PRO A 299 -1.77 13.80 -5.86
CA PRO A 299 -0.31 13.79 -5.67
C PRO A 299 0.19 14.67 -4.51
N LEU A 300 -0.29 15.90 -4.42
CA LEU A 300 0.07 16.81 -3.33
C LEU A 300 -0.40 16.30 -1.96
N ALA A 301 -1.60 15.72 -1.89
CA ALA A 301 -2.12 15.13 -0.67
C ALA A 301 -1.25 13.96 -0.17
N ILE A 302 -0.70 13.13 -1.07
CA ILE A 302 0.25 12.05 -0.73
C ILE A 302 1.55 12.61 -0.16
N CYS A 303 2.08 13.70 -0.75
CA CYS A 303 3.27 14.38 -0.20
C CYS A 303 3.01 14.85 1.23
N ARG A 304 1.89 15.53 1.45
CA ARG A 304 1.48 16.01 2.77
C ARG A 304 1.29 14.86 3.77
N ASP A 305 0.72 13.73 3.35
CA ASP A 305 0.57 12.55 4.21
C ASP A 305 1.93 11.95 4.59
N SER A 306 2.92 11.99 3.69
CA SER A 306 4.30 11.59 3.97
C SER A 306 4.99 12.55 4.93
N ASP A 307 4.77 13.86 4.79
CA ASP A 307 5.30 14.86 5.73
C ASP A 307 4.72 14.66 7.14
N VAL A 308 3.42 14.42 7.25
CA VAL A 308 2.77 14.10 8.54
C VAL A 308 3.36 12.84 9.15
N ALA A 309 3.63 11.79 8.36
CA ALA A 309 4.30 10.58 8.84
C ALA A 309 5.72 10.88 9.36
N ALA A 310 6.48 11.75 8.68
CA ALA A 310 7.80 12.19 9.15
C ALA A 310 7.72 12.98 10.46
N ILE A 311 6.75 13.89 10.59
CA ILE A 311 6.50 14.64 11.83
C ILE A 311 6.17 13.69 12.98
N ILE A 312 5.36 12.64 12.73
CA ILE A 312 5.06 11.62 13.74
C ILE A 312 6.35 10.93 14.22
N GLN A 313 7.21 10.49 13.29
CA GLN A 313 8.47 9.84 13.65
C GLN A 313 9.40 10.79 14.42
N GLN A 314 9.50 12.06 14.03
CA GLN A 314 10.30 13.07 14.73
C GLN A 314 9.77 13.33 16.14
N SER A 315 8.44 13.46 16.29
CA SER A 315 7.78 13.64 17.59
C SER A 315 8.04 12.47 18.55
N VAL A 316 7.93 11.23 18.04
CA VAL A 316 8.17 10.01 18.82
C VAL A 316 9.65 9.86 19.17
N ALA A 317 10.56 10.14 18.22
CA ALA A 317 11.99 10.13 18.48
C ALA A 317 12.40 11.14 19.55
N ALA A 318 11.84 12.37 19.50
CA ALA A 318 12.11 13.39 20.51
C ALA A 318 11.64 12.98 21.92
N LEU A 319 10.47 12.33 22.03
CA LEU A 319 10.01 11.76 23.31
C LEU A 319 10.93 10.62 23.79
N GLY A 320 11.53 9.86 22.87
CA GLY A 320 12.47 8.79 23.17
C GLY A 320 13.87 9.25 23.61
N LEU A 321 14.10 10.55 23.81
CA LEU A 321 15.39 11.11 24.29
C LEU A 321 15.35 11.62 25.74
N ALA A 322 14.17 11.74 26.35
CA ALA A 322 13.99 12.31 27.69
C ALA A 322 12.93 11.56 28.50
N ALA A 323 12.80 11.87 29.80
CA ALA A 323 11.77 11.31 30.66
C ALA A 323 10.36 11.50 30.06
N ILE A 324 9.61 10.40 29.90
CA ILE A 324 8.28 10.44 29.30
C ILE A 324 7.25 10.68 30.39
N THR A 325 6.85 11.96 30.52
CA THR A 325 5.79 12.42 31.42
C THR A 325 4.52 12.74 30.66
N LYS A 326 3.38 12.76 31.36
CA LYS A 326 2.08 13.17 30.78
C LYS A 326 2.15 14.58 30.21
N VAL A 327 2.81 15.50 30.91
CA VAL A 327 3.01 16.88 30.45
C VAL A 327 3.82 16.92 29.14
N ALA A 328 4.90 16.15 29.04
CA ALA A 328 5.70 16.09 27.81
C ALA A 328 4.89 15.51 26.63
N VAL A 329 4.09 14.46 26.87
CA VAL A 329 3.20 13.89 25.84
C VAL A 329 2.12 14.89 25.40
N ASP A 330 1.51 15.61 26.34
CA ASP A 330 0.50 16.63 26.03
C ASP A 330 1.09 17.81 25.24
N LEU A 331 2.30 18.25 25.58
CA LEU A 331 3.03 19.29 24.82
C LEU A 331 3.38 18.81 23.41
N ALA A 332 3.90 17.58 23.27
CA ALA A 332 4.20 16.98 21.99
C ALA A 332 2.94 16.84 21.11
N ARG A 333 1.79 16.53 21.72
CA ARG A 333 0.49 16.48 21.04
C ARG A 333 0.09 17.85 20.49
N VAL A 334 0.20 18.91 21.30
CA VAL A 334 -0.15 20.27 20.88
C VAL A 334 0.73 20.71 19.72
N LYS A 335 2.05 20.46 19.82
CA LYS A 335 3.01 20.74 18.74
C LYS A 335 2.64 20.01 17.45
N PHE A 336 2.39 18.69 17.54
CA PHE A 336 1.97 17.87 16.40
C PHE A 336 0.69 18.41 15.71
N ILE A 337 -0.31 18.82 16.50
CA ILE A 337 -1.55 19.40 15.95
C ILE A 337 -1.27 20.69 15.19
N GLY A 338 -0.39 21.56 15.72
CA GLY A 338 0.04 22.78 15.03
C GLY A 338 0.70 22.46 13.68
N GLU A 339 1.70 21.59 13.67
CA GLU A 339 2.45 21.22 12.47
C GLU A 339 1.56 20.54 11.39
N CYS A 340 0.57 19.74 11.80
CA CYS A 340 -0.43 19.21 10.85
C CYS A 340 -1.30 20.31 10.22
N LYS A 341 -1.71 21.30 11.00
CA LYS A 341 -2.52 22.42 10.51
C LYS A 341 -1.75 23.30 9.54
N ASP A 342 -0.46 23.51 9.79
CA ASP A 342 0.44 24.24 8.87
C ASP A 342 0.56 23.53 7.51
N LEU A 343 0.40 22.20 7.47
CA LEU A 343 0.32 21.41 6.23
C LEU A 343 -1.07 21.39 5.58
N GLY A 344 -2.05 22.11 6.13
CA GLY A 344 -3.44 22.10 5.67
C GLY A 344 -4.16 20.78 5.92
N LYS A 345 -3.74 20.01 6.95
CA LYS A 345 -4.37 18.75 7.36
C LYS A 345 -5.04 18.93 8.72
N GLU A 346 -6.28 18.49 8.83
CA GLU A 346 -6.97 18.45 10.12
C GLU A 346 -6.69 17.10 10.81
N PRO A 347 -5.87 17.04 11.87
CA PRO A 347 -5.43 15.78 12.46
C PRO A 347 -6.54 14.97 13.14
N SER A 348 -7.66 15.64 13.47
CA SER A 348 -8.80 15.05 14.17
C SER A 348 -9.83 14.41 13.22
N VAL A 349 -9.79 14.74 11.92
CA VAL A 349 -10.75 14.22 10.94
C VAL A 349 -10.47 12.75 10.68
N ASN A 350 -11.55 11.95 10.68
CA ASN A 350 -11.44 10.54 10.35
C ASN A 350 -11.14 10.35 8.86
N PHE A 351 -10.20 9.48 8.55
CA PHE A 351 -9.97 8.93 7.22
C PHE A 351 -11.26 8.24 6.72
N GLU A 352 -11.52 8.31 5.42
CA GLU A 352 -12.64 7.61 4.79
C GLU A 352 -12.57 6.10 5.03
N LYS A 353 -11.35 5.54 4.99
CA LYS A 353 -11.04 4.16 5.33
C LYS A 353 -9.93 4.16 6.39
N PRO A 354 -10.01 3.29 7.42
CA PRO A 354 -8.92 3.14 8.38
C PRO A 354 -7.59 2.90 7.65
N LYS A 355 -6.59 3.73 7.94
CA LYS A 355 -5.24 3.66 7.38
C LYS A 355 -4.49 2.54 8.09
N SER A 356 -3.99 1.57 7.32
CA SER A 356 -3.04 0.57 7.81
C SER A 356 -1.66 1.20 7.89
N MET A 357 -0.98 1.05 9.01
CA MET A 357 0.35 1.61 9.27
C MET A 357 1.16 0.62 10.11
N VAL A 358 2.47 0.78 10.14
CA VAL A 358 3.37 -0.09 10.91
C VAL A 358 3.99 0.70 12.04
N VAL A 359 3.81 0.23 13.28
CA VAL A 359 4.48 0.81 14.45
C VAL A 359 5.56 -0.12 14.96
N GLN A 360 6.63 0.44 15.53
CA GLN A 360 7.68 -0.34 16.17
C GLN A 360 7.28 -0.63 17.61
N TYR A 361 6.99 -1.90 17.91
CA TYR A 361 6.71 -2.36 19.26
C TYR A 361 7.77 -3.36 19.67
N ARG A 362 8.58 -2.98 20.68
CA ARG A 362 9.76 -3.74 21.12
C ARG A 362 10.68 -4.17 19.97
N GLY A 363 10.88 -3.29 18.99
CA GLY A 363 11.71 -3.56 17.80
C GLY A 363 11.06 -4.47 16.74
N VAL A 364 9.79 -4.86 16.93
CA VAL A 364 9.03 -5.63 15.97
C VAL A 364 8.04 -4.71 15.24
N ALA A 365 8.14 -4.71 13.91
CA ALA A 365 7.21 -4.04 13.01
C ALA A 365 5.80 -4.64 13.18
N THR A 366 4.90 -3.86 13.79
CA THR A 366 3.56 -4.29 14.17
C THR A 366 2.51 -3.50 13.36
N PRO A 367 1.82 -4.14 12.39
CA PRO A 367 0.79 -3.48 11.60
C PRO A 367 -0.47 -3.17 12.42
N VAL A 368 -0.91 -1.92 12.41
CA VAL A 368 -2.06 -1.44 13.16
C VAL A 368 -2.88 -0.50 12.28
N GLN A 369 -4.14 -0.28 12.65
CA GLN A 369 -5.02 0.63 11.92
C GLN A 369 -5.26 1.91 12.73
N ALA A 370 -5.18 3.05 12.05
CA ALA A 370 -5.62 4.35 12.55
C ALA A 370 -6.80 4.88 11.75
N ARG A 371 -7.63 5.68 12.41
CA ARG A 371 -8.77 6.39 11.82
C ARG A 371 -8.48 7.86 11.58
N SER A 372 -7.44 8.44 12.19
CA SER A 372 -7.04 9.82 11.96
C SER A 372 -5.54 9.98 12.20
N PHE A 373 -4.94 11.09 11.76
CA PHE A 373 -3.52 11.37 12.03
C PHE A 373 -3.23 11.52 13.52
N LEU A 374 -4.15 12.12 14.28
CA LEU A 374 -4.03 12.19 15.74
C LEU A 374 -4.05 10.81 16.39
N GLN A 375 -4.88 9.89 15.88
CA GLN A 375 -4.88 8.52 16.37
C GLN A 375 -3.59 7.79 15.99
N GLU A 376 -3.10 7.98 14.76
CA GLU A 376 -1.83 7.43 14.29
C GLU A 376 -0.67 7.86 15.18
N TRP A 377 -0.49 9.17 15.38
CA TRP A 377 0.49 9.75 16.30
C TRP A 377 0.40 9.11 17.70
N ALA A 378 -0.81 9.06 18.26
CA ALA A 378 -1.02 8.52 19.60
C ALA A 378 -0.65 7.03 19.71
N ILE A 379 -0.84 6.23 18.66
CA ILE A 379 -0.48 4.82 18.63
C ILE A 379 1.04 4.65 18.58
N HIS A 380 1.76 5.51 17.84
CA HIS A 380 3.22 5.49 17.84
C HIS A 380 3.80 5.87 19.21
N VAL A 381 3.28 6.92 19.85
CA VAL A 381 3.70 7.32 21.21
C VAL A 381 3.47 6.17 22.20
N GLU A 382 2.34 5.48 22.10
CA GLU A 382 2.01 4.36 22.99
C GLU A 382 2.86 3.13 22.73
N ALA A 383 3.17 2.83 21.48
CA ALA A 383 4.11 1.76 21.16
C ALA A 383 5.49 2.04 21.79
N LEU A 384 5.96 3.29 21.77
CA LEU A 384 7.19 3.71 22.45
C LEU A 384 7.08 3.55 23.98
N VAL A 385 6.06 4.14 24.60
CA VAL A 385 5.85 4.09 26.06
C VAL A 385 5.80 2.65 26.55
N ARG A 386 5.02 1.78 25.88
CA ARG A 386 4.91 0.37 26.26
C ARG A 386 6.22 -0.37 26.05
N THR A 387 6.93 -0.11 24.95
CA THR A 387 8.24 -0.72 24.68
C THR A 387 9.23 -0.44 25.81
N VAL A 388 9.38 0.84 26.17
CA VAL A 388 10.31 1.28 27.20
C VAL A 388 9.84 0.78 28.57
N ALA A 389 8.55 0.82 28.89
CA ALA A 389 8.03 0.36 30.19
C ALA A 389 8.20 -1.16 30.40
N VAL A 390 8.01 -1.97 29.36
CA VAL A 390 8.26 -3.42 29.42
C VAL A 390 9.76 -3.71 29.53
N ASP A 391 10.59 -3.01 28.77
CA ASP A 391 12.06 -3.17 28.82
C ASP A 391 12.65 -2.74 30.19
N LEU A 392 12.07 -1.73 30.85
CA LEU A 392 12.42 -1.29 32.22
C LEU A 392 11.79 -2.16 33.33
N GLY A 393 10.92 -3.11 32.99
CA GLY A 393 10.22 -3.95 33.97
C GLY A 393 9.09 -3.26 34.75
N GLN A 394 8.62 -2.10 34.30
CA GLN A 394 7.49 -1.38 34.90
C GLN A 394 6.13 -1.95 34.46
N LEU A 395 6.07 -2.59 33.29
CA LEU A 395 4.92 -3.36 32.83
C LEU A 395 5.23 -4.86 32.86
N PRO A 396 4.26 -5.71 33.28
CA PRO A 396 4.45 -7.15 33.22
C PRO A 396 4.54 -7.61 31.76
N LYS A 397 5.50 -8.48 31.46
CA LYS A 397 5.68 -9.08 30.13
C LYS A 397 4.54 -10.04 29.82
N LEU A 398 4.01 -10.02 28.59
CA LEU A 398 2.93 -10.92 28.20
C LEU A 398 3.50 -12.28 27.79
N TRP A 399 3.27 -13.32 28.59
CA TRP A 399 3.69 -14.70 28.28
C TRP A 399 5.17 -14.80 27.86
N ARG A 400 5.44 -15.15 26.59
CA ARG A 400 6.80 -15.27 26.00
C ARG A 400 7.20 -14.10 25.13
N GLU A 401 6.62 -12.92 25.34
CA GLU A 401 6.93 -11.69 24.59
C GLU A 401 8.43 -11.40 24.50
N ASP A 402 9.19 -11.64 25.58
CA ASP A 402 10.65 -11.48 25.62
C ASP A 402 11.42 -12.41 24.68
N ASP A 403 10.85 -13.58 24.38
CA ASP A 403 11.47 -14.56 23.49
C ASP A 403 11.08 -14.31 22.02
N LEU A 404 10.13 -13.40 21.79
CA LEU A 404 9.60 -13.01 20.49
C LEU A 404 10.15 -11.66 20.01
N VAL A 405 11.13 -11.08 20.69
CA VAL A 405 11.77 -9.81 20.33
C VAL A 405 13.27 -10.02 20.12
N GLU A 406 13.89 -9.15 19.33
CA GLU A 406 15.33 -9.21 19.07
C GLU A 406 16.14 -8.90 20.34
N LYS A 407 17.25 -9.60 20.54
CA LYS A 407 18.18 -9.47 21.67
C LYS A 407 19.58 -9.09 21.14
N PRO A 408 20.37 -8.28 21.87
CA PRO A 408 20.06 -7.66 23.16
C PRO A 408 19.03 -6.52 23.03
N ARG A 409 18.24 -6.32 24.09
CA ARG A 409 17.34 -5.17 24.18
C ARG A 409 18.14 -3.90 24.51
N PRO A 410 17.74 -2.72 23.99
CA PRO A 410 18.33 -1.45 24.40
C PRO A 410 18.23 -1.25 25.91
N GLN A 411 19.29 -0.75 26.54
CA GLN A 411 19.23 -0.27 27.91
C GLN A 411 18.74 1.18 27.90
N TRP A 412 17.53 1.39 28.41
CA TRP A 412 16.90 2.71 28.44
C TRP A 412 17.36 3.50 29.65
N ALA A 413 17.92 4.70 29.44
CA ALA A 413 18.26 5.64 30.50
C ALA A 413 17.08 6.58 30.88
N ILE A 414 15.86 6.22 30.44
CA ILE A 414 14.67 7.07 30.47
C ILE A 414 13.72 6.55 31.55
N THR A 415 13.01 7.44 32.22
CA THR A 415 11.93 7.09 33.16
C THR A 415 10.56 7.36 32.55
N ILE A 416 9.58 6.50 32.84
CA ILE A 416 8.18 6.69 32.45
C ILE A 416 7.32 7.00 33.67
N GLU A 417 6.44 7.98 33.54
CA GLU A 417 5.45 8.32 34.56
C GLU A 417 4.37 7.23 34.69
N ALA A 418 4.12 6.77 35.92
CA ALA A 418 3.17 5.69 36.21
C ALA A 418 1.73 5.95 35.71
N SER A 419 1.32 7.21 35.62
CA SER A 419 -0.01 7.61 35.14
C SER A 419 -0.26 7.22 33.68
N LEU A 420 0.80 7.13 32.86
CA LEU A 420 0.72 6.78 31.44
C LEU A 420 0.52 5.27 31.20
N ILE A 421 0.90 4.43 32.17
CA ILE A 421 0.90 2.97 32.02
C ILE A 421 -0.13 2.26 32.91
N LYS A 422 -0.94 3.01 33.69
CA LYS A 422 -1.90 2.44 34.66
C LYS A 422 -2.90 1.48 34.00
N ASP A 423 -3.59 1.94 32.96
CA ASP A 423 -4.63 1.16 32.29
C ASP A 423 -4.03 -0.03 31.52
N VAL A 424 -2.84 0.17 30.93
CA VAL A 424 -2.09 -0.89 30.25
C VAL A 424 -1.64 -1.98 31.22
N SER A 425 -1.16 -1.59 32.40
CA SER A 425 -0.76 -2.52 33.46
C SER A 425 -1.94 -3.38 33.90
N LEU A 426 -3.10 -2.76 34.13
CA LEU A 426 -4.34 -3.46 34.48
C LEU A 426 -4.80 -4.43 33.38
N ALA A 427 -4.80 -3.98 32.11
CA ALA A 427 -5.18 -4.81 30.98
C ALA A 427 -4.25 -6.02 30.82
N ARG A 428 -2.93 -5.82 30.92
CA ARG A 428 -1.94 -6.90 30.81
C ARG A 428 -2.05 -7.90 31.95
N THR A 429 -2.22 -7.42 33.18
CA THR A 429 -2.43 -8.30 34.35
C THR A 429 -3.67 -9.16 34.16
N THR A 430 -4.79 -8.55 33.76
CA THR A 430 -6.06 -9.26 33.47
C THR A 430 -5.86 -10.34 32.40
N VAL A 431 -5.15 -10.05 31.32
CA VAL A 431 -4.93 -11.01 30.23
C VAL A 431 -3.98 -12.14 30.63
N ILE A 432 -2.97 -11.87 31.45
CA ILE A 432 -2.06 -12.88 32.00
C ILE A 432 -2.82 -13.86 32.91
N GLU A 433 -3.72 -13.35 33.76
CA GLU A 433 -4.54 -14.18 34.65
C GLU A 433 -5.50 -15.12 33.91
N LEU A 434 -5.92 -14.76 32.69
CA LEU A 434 -6.83 -15.57 31.88
C LEU A 434 -6.15 -16.77 31.18
N LEU A 435 -4.82 -16.81 31.12
CA LEU A 435 -4.08 -17.89 30.46
C LEU A 435 -2.78 -18.19 31.19
N ALA A 436 -2.73 -19.36 31.83
CA ALA A 436 -1.53 -19.88 32.46
C ALA A 436 -0.36 -19.98 31.45
N SER A 437 0.83 -19.62 31.90
CA SER A 437 2.01 -19.40 31.04
C SER A 437 2.58 -20.69 30.41
N ASP A 438 2.23 -21.85 30.97
CA ASP A 438 2.63 -23.19 30.54
C ASP A 438 1.80 -23.73 29.37
N VAL A 439 0.56 -23.24 29.20
CA VAL A 439 -0.34 -23.64 28.10
C VAL A 439 -0.30 -22.66 26.92
N ALA A 440 0.44 -21.56 27.04
CA ALA A 440 0.41 -20.44 26.11
C ALA A 440 1.18 -20.71 24.81
N THR A 441 0.60 -21.47 23.87
CA THR A 441 1.03 -21.52 22.46
C THR A 441 0.57 -20.26 21.69
N GLY A 442 1.24 -19.92 20.58
CA GLY A 442 0.85 -18.76 19.76
C GLY A 442 -0.60 -18.82 19.31
N GLU A 443 -1.07 -19.99 18.90
CA GLU A 443 -2.46 -20.20 18.48
C GLU A 443 -3.45 -20.05 19.65
N THR A 444 -3.12 -20.55 20.84
CA THR A 444 -3.98 -20.36 22.02
C THR A 444 -4.04 -18.90 22.45
N ILE A 445 -2.93 -18.17 22.38
CA ILE A 445 -2.87 -16.72 22.65
C ILE A 445 -3.76 -15.97 21.65
N ARG A 446 -3.61 -16.25 20.35
CA ARG A 446 -4.42 -15.61 19.29
C ARG A 446 -5.91 -15.84 19.51
N ARG A 447 -6.32 -17.07 19.84
CA ARG A 447 -7.73 -17.39 20.15
C ARG A 447 -8.23 -16.67 21.39
N LEU A 448 -7.43 -16.64 22.46
CA LEU A 448 -7.78 -15.93 23.70
C LEU A 448 -7.97 -14.44 23.45
N LEU A 449 -6.99 -13.78 22.79
CA LEU A 449 -7.04 -12.35 22.50
C LEU A 449 -8.26 -12.01 21.64
N LYS A 450 -8.56 -12.81 20.62
CA LYS A 450 -9.76 -12.63 19.81
C LYS A 450 -11.05 -12.79 20.63
N ALA A 451 -11.11 -13.77 21.53
CA ALA A 451 -12.27 -14.02 22.38
C ALA A 451 -12.48 -12.92 23.45
N LYS A 452 -11.40 -12.28 23.91
CA LYS A 452 -11.41 -11.28 24.98
C LYS A 452 -11.19 -9.85 24.50
N GLN A 453 -11.15 -9.63 23.19
CA GLN A 453 -10.84 -8.35 22.58
C GLN A 453 -11.76 -7.20 23.05
N ALA A 454 -13.04 -7.47 23.27
CA ALA A 454 -13.98 -6.45 23.74
C ALA A 454 -13.63 -5.99 25.16
N LEU A 455 -13.28 -6.94 26.05
CA LEU A 455 -12.87 -6.66 27.42
C LEU A 455 -11.55 -5.89 27.46
N THR A 456 -10.54 -6.33 26.71
CA THR A 456 -9.23 -5.66 26.68
C THR A 456 -9.35 -4.24 26.13
N LYS A 457 -10.15 -4.02 25.08
CA LYS A 457 -10.43 -2.67 24.54
C LYS A 457 -11.23 -1.76 25.47
N GLN A 458 -12.04 -2.34 26.37
CA GLN A 458 -12.77 -1.58 27.38
C GLN A 458 -11.84 -1.04 28.45
N ILE A 459 -10.86 -1.83 28.89
CA ILE A 459 -9.84 -1.43 29.87
C ILE A 459 -8.82 -0.49 29.22
N ASP A 460 -8.25 -0.92 28.09
CA ASP A 460 -7.25 -0.18 27.33
C ASP A 460 -7.64 -0.14 25.84
N ARG A 461 -8.11 1.03 25.40
CA ARG A 461 -8.50 1.26 23.99
C ARG A 461 -7.36 1.03 22.99
N ARG A 462 -6.10 1.03 23.45
CA ARG A 462 -4.90 0.91 22.64
C ARG A 462 -4.22 -0.46 22.75
N PHE A 463 -4.81 -1.41 23.48
CA PHE A 463 -4.37 -2.82 23.55
C PHE A 463 -4.31 -3.53 22.18
N LYS A 464 -4.86 -2.91 21.14
CA LYS A 464 -4.71 -3.33 19.75
C LYS A 464 -3.25 -3.44 19.26
N ILE A 465 -2.30 -2.77 19.94
CA ILE A 465 -0.87 -2.88 19.61
C ILE A 465 -0.38 -4.29 19.97
N GLU A 466 -0.66 -4.75 21.18
CA GLU A 466 -0.33 -6.10 21.65
C GLU A 466 -1.14 -7.17 20.92
N ASP A 467 -2.44 -6.95 20.70
CA ASP A 467 -3.27 -7.85 19.88
C ASP A 467 -2.61 -8.09 18.52
N SER A 468 -2.23 -6.99 17.85
CA SER A 468 -1.55 -7.05 16.56
C SER A 468 -0.19 -7.72 16.67
N PHE A 469 0.62 -7.39 17.68
CA PHE A 469 1.93 -8.02 17.87
C PHE A 469 1.81 -9.55 17.91
N PHE A 470 0.88 -10.09 18.72
CA PHE A 470 0.69 -11.55 18.80
C PHE A 470 0.00 -12.13 17.55
N GLU A 471 -0.89 -11.39 16.90
CA GLU A 471 -1.46 -11.80 15.61
C GLU A 471 -0.38 -11.95 14.53
N ASN A 472 0.65 -11.09 14.54
CA ASN A 472 1.77 -11.15 13.60
C ASN A 472 2.86 -12.18 13.98
N VAL A 473 2.78 -12.76 15.18
CA VAL A 473 3.66 -13.85 15.63
C VAL A 473 3.10 -15.22 15.23
N VAL A 474 1.88 -15.28 14.67
CA VAL A 474 1.23 -16.53 14.23
C VAL A 474 0.85 -16.44 12.75
N GLY A 475 0.92 -17.56 12.01
CA GLY A 475 0.47 -17.64 10.61
C GLY A 475 1.47 -17.06 9.61
N GLU A 476 0.97 -16.45 8.53
CA GLU A 476 1.77 -16.00 7.38
C GLU A 476 2.83 -14.94 7.74
N PHE A 477 2.49 -14.00 8.64
CA PHE A 477 3.45 -12.98 9.09
C PHE A 477 4.61 -13.58 9.90
N ALA A 478 4.30 -14.58 10.73
CA ALA A 478 5.29 -15.34 11.47
C ALA A 478 6.22 -16.10 10.53
N GLU A 479 5.66 -16.67 9.46
CA GLU A 479 6.43 -17.36 8.43
C GLU A 479 7.42 -16.42 7.74
N VAL A 480 6.98 -15.24 7.29
CA VAL A 480 7.86 -14.24 6.67
C VAL A 480 8.99 -13.82 7.64
N ARG A 481 8.65 -13.61 8.92
CA ARG A 481 9.64 -13.26 9.95
C ARG A 481 10.64 -14.40 10.17
N LEU A 482 10.16 -15.64 10.23
CA LEU A 482 11.00 -16.81 10.41
C LEU A 482 11.89 -17.08 9.20
N GLN A 483 11.38 -16.88 7.99
CA GLN A 483 12.15 -16.94 6.75
C GLN A 483 13.29 -15.92 6.76
N ARG A 484 13.02 -14.66 7.13
CA ARG A 484 14.07 -13.62 7.28
C ARG A 484 15.12 -14.02 8.33
N ALA A 485 14.68 -14.51 9.48
CA ALA A 485 15.58 -14.93 10.55
C ALA A 485 16.43 -16.15 10.14
N THR A 486 15.85 -17.06 9.34
CA THR A 486 16.55 -18.22 8.77
C THR A 486 17.61 -17.78 7.77
N LEU A 487 17.31 -16.81 6.90
CA LEU A 487 18.29 -16.25 5.95
C LEU A 487 19.45 -15.57 6.68
N ALA A 488 19.18 -14.86 7.79
CA ALA A 488 20.24 -14.27 8.62
C ALA A 488 21.15 -15.30 9.30
N CYS A 489 20.77 -16.58 9.31
CA CYS A 489 21.63 -17.67 9.77
C CYS A 489 22.57 -18.21 8.67
N LEU A 490 22.38 -17.80 7.42
CA LEU A 490 23.17 -18.20 6.25
C LEU A 490 24.16 -17.09 5.85
N PRO A 491 25.13 -17.37 4.97
CA PRO A 491 25.99 -16.35 4.39
C PRO A 491 25.18 -15.33 3.58
N ASP A 492 25.67 -14.09 3.55
CA ASP A 492 25.16 -13.02 2.70
C ASP A 492 26.33 -12.38 1.96
N HIS A 493 26.20 -12.22 0.64
CA HIS A 493 27.18 -11.58 -0.22
C HIS A 493 27.61 -10.18 0.27
N SER A 494 26.74 -9.49 1.03
CA SER A 494 27.06 -8.18 1.60
C SER A 494 28.10 -8.26 2.74
N CYS A 495 28.23 -9.42 3.39
CA CYS A 495 29.14 -9.63 4.51
C CYS A 495 30.54 -10.01 4.01
N GLN A 496 31.54 -9.16 4.23
CA GLN A 496 32.94 -9.44 3.89
C GLN A 496 33.53 -10.64 4.66
N ARG A 497 32.87 -11.10 5.74
CA ARG A 497 33.31 -12.24 6.55
C ARG A 497 32.77 -13.54 5.97
N ALA A 498 33.67 -14.46 5.62
CA ALA A 498 33.31 -15.82 5.26
C ALA A 498 32.59 -16.53 6.42
N PHE A 499 31.39 -17.05 6.15
CA PHE A 499 30.66 -17.90 7.08
C PHE A 499 31.11 -19.35 6.91
N SER A 500 31.49 -19.99 8.01
CA SER A 500 31.73 -21.43 8.02
C SER A 500 30.42 -22.21 8.06
N ILE A 501 30.45 -23.45 7.56
CA ILE A 501 29.32 -24.39 7.64
C ILE A 501 28.91 -24.64 9.09
N GLU A 502 29.88 -24.73 10.01
CA GLU A 502 29.62 -24.98 11.44
C GLU A 502 28.95 -23.77 12.11
N GLU A 503 29.36 -22.54 11.79
CA GLU A 503 28.68 -21.32 12.26
C GLU A 503 27.23 -21.27 11.78
N CYS A 504 26.96 -21.62 10.50
CA CYS A 504 25.60 -21.68 9.96
C CYS A 504 24.75 -22.69 10.72
N LEU A 505 25.28 -23.91 10.96
CA LEU A 505 24.57 -24.94 11.72
C LEU A 505 24.33 -24.53 13.16
N GLN A 506 25.30 -23.89 13.82
CA GLN A 506 25.12 -23.40 15.19
C GLN A 506 23.99 -22.36 15.24
N LYS A 507 23.98 -21.40 14.31
CA LYS A 507 22.92 -20.40 14.22
C LYS A 507 21.55 -21.02 13.93
N LEU A 508 21.48 -21.98 13.00
CA LEU A 508 20.23 -22.68 12.67
C LEU A 508 19.74 -23.59 13.81
N ASN A 509 20.63 -24.21 14.58
CA ASN A 509 20.26 -24.96 15.79
C ASN A 509 19.68 -24.00 16.85
N ASN A 510 20.38 -22.88 17.12
CA ASN A 510 19.88 -21.85 18.03
C ASN A 510 18.52 -21.29 17.58
N MET A 511 18.31 -21.14 16.27
CA MET A 511 17.03 -20.72 15.68
C MET A 511 15.95 -21.79 15.85
N ALA A 512 16.26 -23.06 15.59
CA ALA A 512 15.32 -24.18 15.75
C ALA A 512 14.86 -24.34 17.22
N ASP A 513 15.77 -24.08 18.16
CA ASP A 513 15.48 -24.10 19.61
C ASP A 513 14.81 -22.81 20.10
N SER A 514 14.73 -21.78 19.25
CA SER A 514 14.13 -20.50 19.60
C SER A 514 12.62 -20.63 19.83
N LYS A 515 12.08 -19.78 20.70
CA LYS A 515 10.63 -19.72 20.91
C LYS A 515 9.89 -19.25 19.67
N LEU A 516 10.51 -18.44 18.81
CA LEU A 516 9.88 -18.04 17.55
C LEU A 516 9.40 -19.24 16.73
N VAL A 517 10.23 -20.30 16.64
CA VAL A 517 9.88 -21.57 15.96
C VAL A 517 8.78 -22.33 16.69
N GLN A 518 8.78 -22.30 18.02
CA GLN A 518 7.73 -22.94 18.83
C GLN A 518 6.37 -22.25 18.66
N TYR A 519 6.35 -20.93 18.41
CA TYR A 519 5.14 -20.10 18.33
C TYR A 519 4.53 -20.00 16.94
N CYS A 520 5.34 -20.08 15.87
CA CYS A 520 4.86 -19.95 14.49
C CYS A 520 4.04 -21.18 14.01
N GLY A 521 4.08 -22.28 14.76
CA GLY A 521 3.43 -23.55 14.40
C GLY A 521 4.32 -24.46 13.55
N SER A 522 3.86 -25.69 13.32
CA SER A 522 4.64 -26.76 12.68
C SER A 522 5.01 -26.49 11.22
N GLY A 523 4.13 -25.79 10.48
CA GLY A 523 4.36 -25.44 9.07
C GLY A 523 5.62 -24.59 8.88
N PRO A 524 5.67 -23.36 9.43
CA PRO A 524 6.88 -22.54 9.33
C PRO A 524 8.11 -23.15 10.01
N ALA A 525 7.94 -23.91 11.10
CA ALA A 525 9.05 -24.62 11.75
C ALA A 525 9.73 -25.66 10.83
N ALA A 526 8.96 -26.30 9.93
CA ALA A 526 9.50 -27.21 8.92
C ALA A 526 10.45 -26.50 7.95
N THR A 527 10.25 -25.21 7.69
CA THR A 527 11.12 -24.39 6.83
C THR A 527 12.53 -24.28 7.40
N VAL A 528 12.67 -23.97 8.70
CA VAL A 528 13.98 -23.91 9.39
C VAL A 528 14.65 -25.28 9.37
N THR A 529 13.88 -26.33 9.64
CA THR A 529 14.36 -27.72 9.64
C THR A 529 14.84 -28.15 8.25
N GLY A 530 14.12 -27.75 7.19
CA GLY A 530 14.50 -27.98 5.81
C GLY A 530 15.82 -27.31 5.46
N VAL A 531 15.97 -26.02 5.77
CA VAL A 531 17.23 -25.28 5.54
C VAL A 531 18.39 -25.90 6.32
N ARG A 532 18.18 -26.26 7.58
CA ARG A 532 19.17 -26.99 8.40
C ARG A 532 19.58 -28.32 7.75
N THR A 533 18.61 -29.07 7.21
CA THR A 533 18.88 -30.32 6.49
C THR A 533 19.71 -30.09 5.23
N PHE A 534 19.50 -28.98 4.53
CA PHE A 534 20.33 -28.59 3.38
C PHE A 534 21.78 -28.31 3.81
N VAL A 535 22.00 -27.53 4.87
CA VAL A 535 23.36 -27.26 5.38
C VAL A 535 24.03 -28.55 5.86
N LEU A 536 23.29 -29.45 6.52
CA LEU A 536 23.80 -30.78 6.92
C LEU A 536 24.17 -31.64 5.71
N ALA A 537 23.41 -31.59 4.62
CA ALA A 537 23.74 -32.28 3.38
C ALA A 537 25.09 -31.80 2.83
N ILE A 538 25.28 -30.47 2.75
CA ILE A 538 26.55 -29.86 2.31
C ILE A 538 27.69 -30.30 3.22
N ARG A 539 27.52 -30.23 4.56
CA ARG A 539 28.51 -30.73 5.53
C ARG A 539 28.89 -32.19 5.28
N SER A 540 27.90 -33.03 4.95
CA SER A 540 28.10 -34.45 4.65
C SER A 540 28.73 -34.75 3.28
N GLY A 541 29.03 -33.72 2.47
CA GLY A 541 29.58 -33.92 1.14
C GLY A 541 28.54 -34.20 0.06
N ARG A 542 27.25 -33.87 0.29
CA ARG A 542 26.15 -34.17 -0.62
C ARG A 542 25.40 -32.90 -1.03
N ALA A 543 24.84 -32.91 -2.23
CA ALA A 543 23.90 -31.88 -2.65
C ALA A 543 22.61 -31.93 -1.81
N PRO A 544 22.10 -30.78 -1.34
CA PRO A 544 20.75 -30.65 -0.82
C PRO A 544 19.70 -31.12 -1.83
N ALA A 545 18.69 -31.84 -1.35
CA ALA A 545 17.53 -32.22 -2.14
C ALA A 545 16.50 -31.09 -2.09
N PHE A 546 16.60 -30.14 -3.03
CA PHE A 546 15.60 -29.08 -3.17
C PHE A 546 14.30 -29.64 -3.78
N PRO A 547 13.12 -29.13 -3.38
CA PRO A 547 11.86 -29.52 -4.00
C PRO A 547 11.81 -29.09 -5.48
N GLU A 548 11.40 -30.00 -6.37
CA GLU A 548 11.46 -29.80 -7.84
C GLU A 548 10.34 -28.88 -8.39
N ARG A 549 9.24 -28.69 -7.65
CA ARG A 549 7.97 -28.20 -8.25
C ARG A 549 7.66 -26.71 -8.07
N SER A 550 8.41 -25.95 -7.28
CA SER A 550 8.28 -24.49 -7.23
C SER A 550 9.41 -23.87 -6.42
N ASP A 551 10.29 -23.11 -7.08
CA ASP A 551 11.23 -22.25 -6.38
C ASP A 551 10.48 -21.04 -5.83
N THR A 552 10.11 -21.09 -4.55
CA THR A 552 9.59 -19.93 -3.86
C THR A 552 10.68 -18.86 -3.75
N ASP A 553 10.32 -17.58 -3.70
CA ASP A 553 11.29 -16.48 -3.55
C ASP A 553 12.25 -16.69 -2.36
N PHE A 554 11.73 -17.28 -1.28
CA PHE A 554 12.54 -17.68 -0.13
C PHE A 554 13.56 -18.76 -0.49
N LEU A 555 13.15 -19.83 -1.19
CA LEU A 555 14.04 -20.92 -1.56
C LEU A 555 15.13 -20.47 -2.54
N VAL A 556 14.81 -19.56 -3.46
CA VAL A 556 15.81 -18.93 -4.33
C VAL A 556 16.88 -18.23 -3.50
N LYS A 557 16.48 -17.40 -2.52
CA LYS A 557 17.43 -16.73 -1.61
C LYS A 557 18.25 -17.71 -0.79
N VAL A 558 17.65 -18.80 -0.31
CA VAL A 558 18.36 -19.87 0.39
C VAL A 558 19.39 -20.54 -0.53
N LYS A 559 19.04 -20.88 -1.78
CA LYS A 559 19.97 -21.49 -2.74
C LYS A 559 21.17 -20.58 -3.02
N THR A 560 20.92 -19.29 -3.20
CA THR A 560 21.97 -18.28 -3.41
C THR A 560 22.89 -18.20 -2.19
N ALA A 561 22.33 -18.02 -0.99
CA ALA A 561 23.09 -17.94 0.26
C ALA A 561 23.89 -19.23 0.56
N LEU A 562 23.33 -20.40 0.29
CA LEU A 562 24.04 -21.67 0.43
C LEU A 562 25.18 -21.80 -0.59
N GLY A 563 25.02 -21.25 -1.79
CA GLY A 563 26.07 -21.24 -2.81
C GLY A 563 27.33 -20.53 -2.35
N GLU A 564 27.21 -19.46 -1.56
CA GLU A 564 28.33 -18.69 -1.00
C GLU A 564 29.23 -19.50 -0.05
N LEU A 565 28.76 -20.66 0.45
CA LEU A 565 29.60 -21.60 1.19
C LEU A 565 30.64 -22.30 0.31
N CYS A 566 30.49 -22.24 -1.03
CA CYS A 566 31.48 -22.75 -1.96
C CYS A 566 32.60 -21.74 -2.12
N VAL A 567 33.79 -22.11 -1.67
CA VAL A 567 35.00 -21.29 -1.79
C VAL A 567 36.03 -22.04 -2.63
N PHE A 568 36.66 -21.34 -3.57
CA PHE A 568 37.80 -21.84 -4.32
C PHE A 568 38.99 -20.91 -4.10
N GLN A 569 40.04 -21.45 -3.50
CA GLN A 569 41.29 -20.74 -3.31
C GLN A 569 42.23 -21.09 -4.45
N LYS A 570 42.52 -20.12 -5.32
CA LYS A 570 43.52 -20.33 -6.36
C LYS A 570 44.91 -20.43 -5.69
N PRO A 571 45.75 -21.44 -6.03
CA PRO A 571 47.11 -21.50 -5.52
C PRO A 571 47.85 -20.21 -5.90
N ALA A 572 48.60 -19.65 -4.97
CA ALA A 572 49.32 -18.40 -5.17
C ALA A 572 50.28 -18.54 -6.36
N SER A 573 50.12 -17.70 -7.39
CA SER A 573 51.19 -17.47 -8.37
C SER A 573 52.31 -16.71 -7.68
N SER A 574 53.55 -16.89 -8.14
CA SER A 574 54.78 -16.39 -7.49
C SER A 574 54.78 -14.91 -7.08
N ASP A 575 53.91 -14.06 -7.66
CA ASP A 575 53.82 -12.62 -7.35
C ASP A 575 52.40 -12.12 -6.98
N GLY A 576 51.43 -13.01 -6.68
CA GLY A 576 50.01 -12.62 -6.54
C GLY A 576 49.38 -12.89 -5.18
N ALA A 577 48.57 -11.93 -4.69
CA ALA A 577 47.67 -12.15 -3.56
C ALA A 577 46.71 -13.32 -3.84
N GLN A 578 46.42 -14.13 -2.82
CA GLN A 578 45.53 -15.29 -2.94
C GLN A 578 44.10 -14.82 -3.26
N VAL A 579 43.67 -15.01 -4.51
CA VAL A 579 42.29 -14.69 -4.92
C VAL A 579 41.37 -15.83 -4.51
N SER A 580 40.42 -15.53 -3.62
CA SER A 580 39.36 -16.45 -3.23
C SER A 580 38.12 -16.18 -4.08
N LEU A 581 37.71 -17.15 -4.87
CA LEU A 581 36.43 -17.12 -5.56
C LEU A 581 35.35 -17.69 -4.64
N ILE A 582 34.13 -17.16 -4.72
CA ILE A 582 32.96 -17.60 -3.94
C ILE A 582 31.79 -17.96 -4.85
N ALA A 583 30.86 -18.79 -4.38
CA ALA A 583 29.62 -19.14 -5.07
C ALA A 583 29.81 -19.70 -6.50
N GLY A 584 29.03 -19.21 -7.47
CA GLY A 584 29.05 -19.71 -8.86
C GLY A 584 30.46 -19.72 -9.48
N PRO A 585 31.21 -18.60 -9.41
CA PRO A 585 32.61 -18.58 -9.82
C PRO A 585 33.49 -19.64 -9.16
N ALA A 586 33.29 -19.92 -7.86
CA ALA A 586 34.03 -20.96 -7.15
C ALA A 586 33.70 -22.37 -7.66
N VAL A 587 32.42 -22.69 -7.83
CA VAL A 587 31.98 -23.98 -8.36
C VAL A 587 32.53 -24.20 -9.77
N LYS A 588 32.48 -23.16 -10.62
CA LYS A 588 33.04 -23.21 -11.97
C LYS A 588 34.56 -23.38 -11.95
N ALA A 589 35.27 -22.71 -11.04
CA ALA A 589 36.71 -22.87 -10.89
C ALA A 589 37.10 -24.28 -10.40
N HIS A 590 36.35 -24.86 -9.46
CA HIS A 590 36.50 -26.27 -9.06
C HIS A 590 36.30 -27.20 -10.26
N TYR A 591 35.28 -26.96 -11.09
CA TYR A 591 35.03 -27.74 -12.30
C TYR A 591 36.17 -27.64 -13.31
N MET A 592 36.59 -26.41 -13.65
CA MET A 592 37.68 -26.18 -14.59
C MET A 592 39.00 -26.77 -14.08
N PHE A 593 39.27 -26.67 -12.78
CA PHE A 593 40.43 -27.30 -12.16
C PHE A 593 40.45 -28.81 -12.42
N VAL A 594 39.32 -29.51 -12.27
CA VAL A 594 39.24 -30.95 -12.54
C VAL A 594 39.36 -31.27 -14.02
N VAL A 595 38.79 -30.46 -14.91
CA VAL A 595 38.93 -30.63 -16.37
C VAL A 595 40.40 -30.52 -16.81
N GLU A 596 41.14 -29.57 -16.25
CA GLU A 596 42.53 -29.30 -16.60
C GLU A 596 43.53 -30.19 -15.83
N PHE A 597 43.06 -30.93 -14.81
CA PHE A 597 43.91 -31.73 -13.94
C PHE A 597 44.50 -32.92 -14.71
N LYS A 598 45.81 -32.86 -15.01
CA LYS A 598 46.54 -33.92 -15.72
C LYS A 598 46.85 -35.17 -14.87
N GLY A 599 46.51 -35.15 -13.57
CA GLY A 599 46.75 -36.25 -12.64
C GLY A 599 45.54 -37.18 -12.46
N SER A 600 45.65 -38.13 -11.52
CA SER A 600 44.51 -38.98 -11.13
C SER A 600 43.50 -38.16 -10.33
N ILE A 601 42.28 -38.01 -10.86
CA ILE A 601 41.18 -37.34 -10.17
C ILE A 601 40.86 -38.11 -8.89
N THR A 602 40.77 -37.42 -7.75
CA THR A 602 40.41 -38.03 -6.47
C THR A 602 38.99 -37.63 -6.06
N CYS A 603 38.39 -38.35 -5.12
CA CYS A 603 37.09 -37.95 -4.55
C CYS A 603 37.15 -36.57 -3.89
N ALA A 604 38.32 -36.13 -3.40
CA ALA A 604 38.48 -34.81 -2.81
C ALA A 604 38.30 -33.69 -3.85
N HIS A 605 38.77 -33.90 -5.09
CA HIS A 605 38.58 -32.95 -6.18
C HIS A 605 37.11 -32.85 -6.62
N LEU A 606 36.38 -33.96 -6.60
CA LEU A 606 34.97 -33.98 -7.00
C LEU A 606 34.00 -33.49 -5.90
N LYS A 607 34.42 -33.55 -4.64
CA LYS A 607 33.54 -33.28 -3.49
C LYS A 607 32.85 -31.90 -3.55
N PRO A 608 33.53 -30.79 -3.88
CA PRO A 608 32.87 -29.49 -4.01
C PRO A 608 31.80 -29.48 -5.12
N MET A 609 32.09 -30.07 -6.28
CA MET A 609 31.12 -30.15 -7.38
C MET A 609 29.89 -30.99 -7.03
N GLN A 610 30.09 -32.07 -6.27
CA GLN A 610 28.98 -32.89 -5.77
C GLN A 610 28.18 -32.21 -4.67
N GLN A 611 28.85 -31.49 -3.78
CA GLN A 611 28.19 -30.68 -2.76
C GLN A 611 27.32 -29.62 -3.42
N PHE A 612 27.84 -28.89 -4.42
CA PHE A 612 27.17 -27.75 -5.06
C PHE A 612 26.57 -28.08 -6.43
N ALA A 613 26.15 -29.33 -6.64
CA ALA A 613 25.71 -29.82 -7.95
C ALA A 613 24.49 -29.09 -8.55
N TRP A 614 23.71 -28.38 -7.73
CA TRP A 614 22.57 -27.57 -8.20
C TRP A 614 23.01 -26.26 -8.88
N MET A 615 24.27 -25.86 -8.70
CA MET A 615 24.85 -24.66 -9.33
C MET A 615 25.55 -24.98 -10.65
N LEU A 616 25.76 -26.27 -10.95
CA LEU A 616 26.35 -26.72 -12.20
C LEU A 616 25.30 -26.72 -13.31
N LEU A 617 25.76 -26.48 -14.53
CA LEU A 617 24.95 -26.70 -15.72
C LEU A 617 24.66 -28.21 -15.87
N PRO A 618 23.55 -28.59 -16.54
CA PRO A 618 23.19 -30.00 -16.71
C PRO A 618 24.32 -30.88 -17.27
N ASP A 619 25.08 -30.37 -18.26
CA ASP A 619 26.19 -31.09 -18.88
C ASP A 619 27.39 -31.26 -17.92
N GLU A 620 27.71 -30.20 -17.17
CA GLU A 620 28.78 -30.23 -16.16
C GLU A 620 28.45 -31.20 -15.04
N ARG A 621 27.18 -31.26 -14.63
CA ARG A 621 26.68 -32.21 -13.64
C ARG A 621 26.75 -33.64 -14.16
N ALA A 622 26.30 -33.90 -15.38
CA ALA A 622 26.38 -35.23 -16.00
C ALA A 622 27.83 -35.73 -16.11
N GLN A 623 28.75 -34.83 -16.47
CA GLN A 623 30.18 -35.13 -16.54
C GLN A 623 30.78 -35.39 -15.15
N THR A 624 30.41 -34.60 -14.14
CA THR A 624 30.85 -34.81 -12.75
C THR A 624 30.37 -36.17 -12.22
N ASP A 625 29.12 -36.54 -12.51
CA ASP A 625 28.54 -37.84 -12.13
C ASP A 625 29.26 -39.00 -12.83
N LYS A 626 29.68 -38.82 -14.08
CA LYS A 626 30.49 -39.80 -14.82
C LYS A 626 31.84 -40.03 -14.14
N TRP A 627 32.59 -38.96 -13.83
CA TRP A 627 33.88 -39.08 -13.12
C TRP A 627 33.72 -39.78 -11.77
N TYR A 628 32.66 -39.46 -11.03
CA TYR A 628 32.40 -40.10 -9.75
C TYR A 628 32.10 -41.60 -9.90
N LYS A 629 31.29 -41.99 -10.90
CA LYS A 629 31.01 -43.39 -11.21
C LYS A 629 32.26 -44.14 -11.64
N GLU A 630 33.14 -43.55 -12.43
CA GLU A 630 34.42 -44.17 -12.83
C GLU A 630 35.32 -44.42 -11.60
N LEU A 631 35.42 -43.45 -10.69
CA LEU A 631 36.19 -43.59 -9.45
C LEU A 631 35.64 -44.65 -8.49
N MET A 632 34.32 -44.75 -8.37
CA MET A 632 33.67 -45.73 -7.50
C MET A 632 33.57 -47.12 -8.15
N GLY A 633 33.36 -47.17 -9.47
CA GLY A 633 33.22 -48.39 -10.26
C GLY A 633 34.54 -49.16 -10.40
N GLY A 634 35.68 -48.47 -10.37
CA GLY A 634 37.01 -49.08 -10.41
C GLY A 634 37.36 -49.96 -9.19
N ARG A 635 36.60 -49.88 -8.09
CA ARG A 635 36.85 -50.70 -6.87
C ARG A 635 35.87 -51.87 -6.68
N CYS A 636 34.81 -51.98 -7.47
CA CYS A 636 33.79 -53.01 -7.27
C CYS A 636 33.93 -54.23 -8.22
N SER A 637 34.85 -54.20 -9.20
CA SER A 637 34.89 -55.20 -10.29
C SER A 637 35.85 -56.39 -10.09
N ARG A 638 36.47 -56.59 -8.91
CA ARG A 638 37.45 -57.70 -8.72
C ARG A 638 37.30 -58.56 -7.45
N ARG A 639 36.09 -58.73 -6.91
CA ARG A 639 35.75 -59.97 -6.17
C ARG A 639 34.43 -60.50 -6.69
N ARG A 640 34.50 -61.51 -7.56
CA ARG A 640 33.39 -62.43 -7.80
C ARG A 640 33.05 -63.10 -6.47
N CYS A 641 32.09 -62.55 -5.73
CA CYS A 641 31.31 -63.37 -4.80
C CYS A 641 30.15 -63.92 -5.61
N SER A 642 30.32 -65.14 -6.11
CA SER A 642 29.22 -65.99 -6.55
C SER A 642 28.37 -66.33 -5.32
N ASN A 643 27.30 -65.58 -5.11
CA ASN A 643 26.05 -66.12 -4.58
C ASN A 643 24.94 -65.09 -4.78
N SER A 644 24.08 -65.41 -5.73
CA SER A 644 22.80 -64.78 -6.03
C SER A 644 21.85 -64.92 -4.85
N HIS A 645 21.61 -63.82 -4.13
CA HIS A 645 20.29 -63.32 -3.70
C HIS A 645 20.47 -62.06 -2.82
N LYS A 646 19.68 -61.02 -3.11
CA LYS A 646 19.52 -59.73 -2.37
C LYS A 646 20.62 -58.68 -2.58
N PHE A 647 20.46 -57.86 -3.62
CA PHE A 647 21.12 -56.56 -3.77
C PHE A 647 20.07 -55.45 -3.61
N LEU A 648 19.96 -54.87 -2.40
CA LEU A 648 19.38 -53.52 -2.24
C LEU A 648 19.72 -52.79 -0.92
N LEU A 649 20.67 -53.27 -0.10
CA LEU A 649 20.99 -52.58 1.16
C LEU A 649 22.40 -52.88 1.65
N GLN A 650 23.44 -52.47 0.91
CA GLN A 650 24.81 -52.47 1.48
C GLN A 650 25.80 -51.56 0.72
N VAL A 651 25.55 -50.25 0.72
CA VAL A 651 26.59 -49.24 0.45
C VAL A 651 26.59 -48.22 1.59
N PHE A 652 26.84 -48.70 2.81
CA PHE A 652 27.15 -47.85 3.97
C PHE A 652 27.96 -48.70 4.96
N CYS A 653 29.24 -48.92 4.67
CA CYS A 653 30.23 -49.36 5.66
C CYS A 653 31.64 -49.25 5.05
N CYS A 654 32.15 -48.03 4.92
CA CYS A 654 33.58 -47.82 4.75
C CYS A 654 33.98 -46.51 5.44
N GLN A 655 33.66 -46.40 6.73
CA GLN A 655 34.22 -45.43 7.66
C GLN A 655 33.84 -45.84 9.08
N LYS A 656 34.52 -46.85 9.63
CA LYS A 656 34.81 -47.00 11.06
C LYS A 656 35.73 -48.21 11.24
N GLY A 657 36.90 -47.94 11.83
CA GLY A 657 37.84 -48.97 12.23
C GLY A 657 37.26 -49.82 13.35
N LYS A 658 37.65 -51.10 13.32
CA LYS A 658 37.75 -52.09 14.40
C LYS A 658 37.00 -51.77 15.70
N GLU A 659 35.96 -52.56 15.96
CA GLU A 659 35.86 -53.33 17.20
C GLU A 659 34.78 -54.41 17.04
N ASP A 660 35.14 -55.63 17.43
CA ASP A 660 34.30 -56.82 17.42
C ASP A 660 33.07 -56.65 18.32
N ARG A 661 31.89 -57.04 17.82
CA ARG A 661 30.81 -57.62 18.65
C ARG A 661 29.76 -58.30 17.78
N GLN A 662 29.41 -59.51 18.21
CA GLN A 662 28.42 -60.41 17.63
C GLN A 662 27.05 -59.76 17.52
N CYS A 663 26.36 -60.04 16.41
CA CYS A 663 24.98 -59.63 16.16
C CYS A 663 24.05 -60.87 16.26
N PRO A 664 23.02 -60.89 17.13
CA PRO A 664 22.05 -61.97 17.16
C PRO A 664 20.93 -61.75 16.13
N ARG A 665 20.46 -62.85 15.55
CA ARG A 665 19.32 -62.91 14.62
C ARG A 665 18.03 -62.50 15.33
N PHE A 666 17.29 -61.55 14.75
CA PHE A 666 15.88 -61.31 15.10
C PHE A 666 14.96 -61.94 14.06
N GLY A 667 14.05 -62.79 14.55
CA GLY A 667 12.99 -63.43 13.79
C GLY A 667 11.86 -62.45 13.46
N GLN A 668 11.26 -62.65 12.29
CA GLN A 668 10.04 -61.98 11.86
C GLN A 668 8.85 -62.55 12.62
N GLY A 669 8.17 -61.72 13.39
CA GLY A 669 6.84 -61.98 13.94
C GLY A 669 5.87 -60.94 13.38
N ILE A 670 4.96 -61.39 12.51
CA ILE A 670 3.79 -60.63 12.07
C ILE A 670 2.77 -60.73 13.20
N VAL A 671 2.34 -59.58 13.75
CA VAL A 671 1.17 -59.51 14.63
C VAL A 671 0.22 -58.46 14.08
N GLN A 672 -0.91 -58.95 13.56
CA GLN A 672 -2.14 -58.19 13.34
C GLN A 672 -2.64 -57.64 14.68
N VAL A 673 -2.98 -56.35 14.73
CA VAL A 673 -3.71 -55.77 15.87
C VAL A 673 -5.01 -55.18 15.34
N ASP A 674 -6.11 -55.80 15.79
CA ASP A 674 -7.47 -55.33 15.61
C ASP A 674 -7.74 -54.07 16.46
N VAL A 675 -8.56 -53.20 15.89
CA VAL A 675 -9.04 -51.95 16.48
C VAL A 675 -10.23 -52.25 17.40
N ALA A 676 -10.14 -51.85 18.67
CA ALA A 676 -11.31 -51.70 19.54
C ALA A 676 -11.20 -50.45 20.40
N ALA A 677 -12.33 -49.75 20.51
CA ALA A 677 -12.51 -48.44 21.10
C ALA A 677 -12.84 -48.49 22.61
N ASN A 678 -12.62 -47.33 23.24
CA ASN A 678 -13.25 -46.75 24.43
C ASN A 678 -12.55 -46.82 25.81
N ALA A 679 -12.65 -45.63 26.45
CA ALA A 679 -12.74 -45.31 27.87
C ALA A 679 -11.44 -45.10 28.69
N PHE A 680 -11.24 -43.82 29.06
CA PHE A 680 -10.55 -43.33 30.27
C PHE A 680 -11.17 -43.96 31.55
N PRO A 681 -10.53 -43.99 32.75
CA PRO A 681 -9.72 -42.88 33.27
C PRO A 681 -8.53 -43.18 34.24
N SER A 682 -7.78 -42.10 34.53
CA SER A 682 -7.05 -41.80 35.78
C SER A 682 -5.68 -42.45 36.06
N LYS A 683 -4.76 -41.55 36.49
CA LYS A 683 -3.56 -41.76 37.32
C LYS A 683 -2.42 -42.57 36.71
N VAL A 684 -1.38 -41.86 36.26
CA VAL A 684 -0.01 -42.39 36.28
C VAL A 684 0.91 -41.37 36.96
N ILE A 685 1.54 -41.87 38.01
CA ILE A 685 2.60 -41.31 38.84
C ILE A 685 3.88 -41.21 37.99
N TYR A 686 4.58 -40.08 38.07
CA TYR A 686 5.95 -39.96 37.57
C TYR A 686 6.88 -40.89 38.38
N MET A 687 7.53 -41.85 37.72
CA MET A 687 8.81 -42.39 38.17
C MET A 687 9.88 -42.11 37.12
N SER A 688 10.98 -41.56 37.64
CA SER A 688 12.25 -41.24 37.02
C SER A 688 13.11 -42.47 36.72
N CYS A 689 14.14 -42.23 35.88
CA CYS A 689 15.26 -43.10 35.45
C CYS A 689 14.94 -43.91 34.18
N PHE A 690 15.59 -43.70 33.03
CA PHE A 690 17.04 -43.63 32.76
C PHE A 690 17.39 -42.75 31.55
#